data_AF-A0A954UZN9-F1
#
_entry.id   AF-A0A954UZN9-F1
#
_cell.length_a   1.000
_cell.length_b   1.000
_cell.length_c   1.000
_cell.angle_alpha   90.00
_cell.angle_beta   90.00
_cell.angle_gamma   90.00
#
_symmetry.space_group_name_H-M   'P 1'
#
loop_
_entity.id
_entity.type
_entity.pdbx_description
1 polymer ?
#
loop_
_entity_poly.entity_id
_entity_poly.type
_entity_poly.pdbx_seq_one_letter_code
_entity_poly.pdbx_strand_id
1 'polypeptide(L)'
;MTDPANSAAWQTLVKLWREPAAGLSRTFPATPRKLSLLEGLSDVEVACSSAMAESGRELASRIDGLLEQLELFANISRCPILALAGQLNAGKSSLLASYLSPANRPRVLRGTSNHAGTHRFVLWLPKIWWDDPNLLNVLIGFMTNLFGHAPQRLADDPQLAAAQYNDHDQAVASLHVPLIAYDERLDSLRLGLLDCPDIQTGFVSAMTDSSGIAPDELARARQQQLSRIGRLCSAFVVVSRLNTLHDTALMQILTTLRDSMPGVPRWLAINRIKARYAPGTVFEEARGLVGRFGLDGVYAAYDFRSALASSRIPPPPARMELAGEQHPIFFEISSETRADDSKTTRYLFDLGERLDGGALAEASRRSLVAQLKAQSSSARQWFATNQRQRSEQVSDAWQTVADACYEFMAQRNADGQAIGLRLQASPAIIGQMADSLQRTAPYWMRVSLSIDRTARQFQQAITNSASRFKILQSASQTVLQFTQRFRRGEGAQVVTPQRLADTLRSFDRHDALQGVMPETLLAASETALQRFAQENKTLLDPGELEKWSQQVWREMSWRDKLWKGTQPLAVMFGPLLAVVLIPFDGGGTAVLVFASTKELLAAAGLAALLGPTATGGEALSIVHRETPWRQLSDLFAICCDSLGVPRPTAADAFPSVRCDSALRRLLASQLEMKPSTQPPAVSLWELNPTQLKMLESML
;
A
#
# COMPACT_ATOMS: atom_id res chain seq x y z
N MET A 1 29.36 -30.65 -0.97
CA MET A 1 28.97 -30.24 -2.33
C MET A 1 27.47 -30.00 -2.28
N THR A 2 27.03 -28.74 -2.32
CA THR A 2 25.61 -28.37 -2.44
C THR A 2 25.14 -28.74 -3.84
N ASP A 3 23.98 -29.38 -3.93
CA ASP A 3 23.39 -29.78 -5.21
C ASP A 3 23.17 -28.53 -6.10
N PRO A 4 23.86 -28.40 -7.25
CA PRO A 4 23.78 -27.22 -8.11
C PRO A 4 22.36 -26.93 -8.62
N ALA A 5 21.50 -27.96 -8.68
CA ALA A 5 20.10 -27.80 -9.05
C ALA A 5 19.30 -26.94 -8.04
N ASN A 6 19.64 -27.00 -6.75
CA ASN A 6 18.94 -26.26 -5.70
C ASN A 6 19.44 -24.80 -5.55
N SER A 7 20.67 -24.50 -5.96
CA SER A 7 21.20 -23.12 -5.96
C SER A 7 20.54 -22.25 -7.03
N ALA A 8 20.20 -22.83 -8.18
CA ALA A 8 19.55 -22.11 -9.29
C ALA A 8 18.09 -21.73 -8.97
N ALA A 9 17.38 -22.57 -8.22
CA ALA A 9 15.98 -22.36 -7.90
C ALA A 9 15.73 -21.11 -7.02
N TRP A 10 16.53 -20.89 -5.97
CA TRP A 10 16.33 -19.71 -5.11
C TRP A 10 16.80 -18.42 -5.77
N GLN A 11 17.87 -18.45 -6.57
CA GLN A 11 18.33 -17.27 -7.32
C GLN A 11 17.26 -16.81 -8.32
N THR A 12 16.50 -17.75 -8.89
CA THR A 12 15.35 -17.44 -9.73
C THR A 12 14.23 -16.75 -8.94
N LEU A 13 13.98 -17.15 -7.69
CA LEU A 13 13.04 -16.47 -6.80
C LEU A 13 13.48 -15.04 -6.45
N VAL A 14 14.75 -14.83 -6.14
CA VAL A 14 15.26 -13.48 -5.88
C VAL A 14 15.08 -12.58 -7.09
N LYS A 15 15.42 -13.06 -8.29
CA LYS A 15 15.20 -12.32 -9.53
C LYS A 15 13.72 -11.99 -9.74
N LEU A 16 12.83 -12.95 -9.50
CA LEU A 16 11.39 -12.73 -9.61
C LEU A 16 10.88 -11.58 -8.73
N TRP A 17 11.39 -11.49 -7.50
CA TRP A 17 10.96 -10.48 -6.53
C TRP A 17 11.61 -9.11 -6.73
N ARG A 18 12.87 -9.06 -7.17
CA ARG A 18 13.69 -7.83 -7.25
C ARG A 18 13.85 -7.26 -8.67
N GLU A 19 13.63 -8.02 -9.75
CA GLU A 19 13.78 -7.50 -11.11
C GLU A 19 12.52 -6.79 -11.62
N PRO A 20 12.61 -5.52 -12.08
CA PRO A 20 11.46 -4.78 -12.59
C PRO A 20 10.81 -5.39 -13.84
N ALA A 21 11.57 -6.14 -14.62
CA ALA A 21 11.05 -6.85 -15.79
C ALA A 21 10.05 -7.97 -15.42
N ALA A 22 10.11 -8.44 -14.17
CA ALA A 22 9.33 -9.57 -13.66
C ALA A 22 8.14 -9.17 -12.77
N GLY A 23 7.91 -7.87 -12.52
CA GLY A 23 6.87 -7.42 -11.60
C GLY A 23 5.62 -6.85 -12.28
N LEU A 24 5.34 -5.58 -12.00
CA LEU A 24 4.15 -4.87 -12.45
C LEU A 24 4.46 -3.93 -13.60
N SER A 25 3.51 -3.79 -14.51
CA SER A 25 3.52 -2.79 -15.57
C SER A 25 2.33 -1.86 -15.42
N ARG A 26 2.59 -0.55 -15.48
CA ARG A 26 1.51 0.44 -15.48
C ARG A 26 0.78 0.42 -16.81
N THR A 27 -0.52 0.17 -16.79
CA THR A 27 -1.40 0.21 -17.97
C THR A 27 -2.09 1.56 -18.12
N PHE A 28 -2.25 2.30 -17.03
CA PHE A 28 -2.75 3.67 -17.06
C PHE A 28 -2.13 4.53 -15.95
N PRO A 29 -1.70 5.77 -16.23
CA PRO A 29 -1.62 6.42 -17.55
C PRO A 29 -0.58 5.74 -18.47
N ALA A 30 -0.70 5.94 -19.79
CA ALA A 30 0.08 5.25 -20.83
C ALA A 30 1.61 5.49 -20.78
N THR A 31 2.10 6.31 -19.85
CA THR A 31 3.52 6.46 -19.55
C THR A 31 4.10 5.14 -18.99
N PRO A 32 5.04 4.49 -19.71
CA PRO A 32 5.56 3.19 -19.31
C PRO A 32 6.34 3.31 -18.00
N ARG A 33 5.89 2.59 -16.98
CA ARG A 33 6.59 2.40 -15.71
C ARG A 33 6.50 0.92 -15.35
N LYS A 34 7.65 0.33 -15.00
CA LYS A 34 7.74 -1.05 -14.54
C LYS A 34 8.32 -1.05 -13.14
N LEU A 35 7.76 -1.89 -12.28
CA LEU A 35 8.20 -2.10 -10.92
C LEU A 35 8.44 -3.59 -10.70
N SER A 36 9.39 -3.94 -9.86
CA SER A 36 9.51 -5.30 -9.33
C SER A 36 8.32 -5.61 -8.42
N LEU A 37 8.16 -6.88 -8.04
CA LEU A 37 7.07 -7.26 -7.11
C LEU A 37 7.26 -6.63 -5.73
N LEU A 38 8.50 -6.53 -5.24
CA LEU A 38 8.80 -5.85 -3.98
C LEU A 38 8.52 -4.36 -4.05
N GLU A 39 8.98 -3.69 -5.11
CA GLU A 39 8.69 -2.26 -5.30
C GLU A 39 7.18 -2.03 -5.38
N GLY A 40 6.45 -2.87 -6.13
CA GLY A 40 5.00 -2.77 -6.26
C GLY A 40 4.21 -2.94 -4.96
N LEU A 41 4.67 -3.79 -4.04
CA LEU A 41 4.07 -3.91 -2.71
C LEU A 41 4.29 -2.63 -1.87
N SER A 42 5.43 -1.95 -2.07
CA SER A 42 5.79 -0.75 -1.30
C SER A 42 5.33 0.58 -1.92
N ASP A 43 4.94 0.57 -3.20
CA ASP A 43 4.62 1.77 -3.97
C ASP A 43 3.19 2.28 -3.70
N VAL A 44 3.09 3.57 -3.38
CA VAL A 44 1.83 4.24 -3.03
C VAL A 44 0.90 4.39 -4.25
N GLU A 45 1.43 4.52 -5.47
CA GLU A 45 0.63 4.56 -6.70
C GLU A 45 0.00 3.21 -7.03
N VAL A 46 0.59 2.11 -6.56
CA VAL A 46 0.06 0.75 -6.77
C VAL A 46 -1.07 0.45 -5.79
N ALA A 47 -0.90 0.84 -4.52
CA ALA A 47 -1.88 0.60 -3.46
C ALA A 47 -3.18 1.41 -3.61
N CYS A 48 -4.34 0.77 -3.49
CA CYS A 48 -5.64 1.43 -3.66
C CYS A 48 -6.06 2.33 -2.50
N SER A 49 -5.42 2.18 -1.34
CA SER A 49 -5.68 2.96 -0.14
C SER A 49 -4.43 3.08 0.72
N SER A 50 -4.44 3.99 1.69
CA SER A 50 -3.37 4.12 2.69
C SER A 50 -3.18 2.84 3.49
N ALA A 51 -4.27 2.16 3.86
CA ALA A 51 -4.24 0.88 4.57
C ALA A 51 -3.59 -0.23 3.73
N MET A 52 -3.91 -0.32 2.44
CA MET A 52 -3.23 -1.24 1.53
C MET A 52 -1.75 -0.90 1.37
N ALA A 53 -1.40 0.39 1.29
CA ALA A 53 -0.01 0.83 1.18
C ALA A 53 0.82 0.45 2.42
N GLU A 54 0.25 0.58 3.63
CA GLU A 54 0.90 0.16 4.87
C GLU A 54 1.08 -1.36 4.93
N SER A 55 0.00 -2.12 4.67
CA SER A 55 0.03 -3.58 4.61
C SER A 55 1.03 -4.11 3.57
N GLY A 56 1.09 -3.47 2.40
CA GLY A 56 2.01 -3.81 1.33
C GLY A 56 3.47 -3.54 1.71
N ARG A 57 3.78 -2.38 2.33
CA ARG A 57 5.13 -2.07 2.82
C ARG A 57 5.62 -3.06 3.87
N GLU A 58 4.75 -3.45 4.81
CA GLU A 58 5.11 -4.45 5.81
C GLU A 58 5.42 -5.80 5.16
N LEU A 59 4.61 -6.21 4.19
CA LEU A 59 4.81 -7.47 3.48
C LEU A 59 6.08 -7.46 2.62
N ALA A 60 6.35 -6.34 1.92
CA ALA A 60 7.59 -6.14 1.17
C ALA A 60 8.82 -6.29 2.08
N SER A 61 8.81 -5.63 3.25
CA SER A 61 9.90 -5.72 4.23
C SER A 61 10.13 -7.15 4.75
N ARG A 62 9.04 -7.89 5.02
CA ARG A 62 9.13 -9.29 5.46
C ARG A 62 9.72 -10.20 4.37
N ILE A 63 9.27 -10.05 3.13
CA ILE A 63 9.75 -10.85 1.99
C ILE A 63 11.21 -10.52 1.69
N ASP A 64 11.56 -9.24 1.59
CA ASP A 64 12.94 -8.81 1.32
C ASP A 64 13.91 -9.31 2.39
N GLY A 65 13.53 -9.19 3.68
CA GLY A 65 14.32 -9.74 4.78
C GLY A 65 14.48 -11.27 4.74
N LEU A 66 13.52 -12.03 4.17
CA LEU A 66 13.66 -13.48 3.95
C LEU A 66 14.58 -13.80 2.77
N LEU A 67 14.52 -13.01 1.70
CA LEU A 67 15.40 -13.15 0.54
C LEU A 67 16.86 -12.86 0.91
N GLU A 68 17.12 -11.77 1.64
CA GLU A 68 18.45 -11.46 2.19
C GLU A 68 18.97 -12.59 3.08
N GLN A 69 18.11 -13.16 3.94
CA GLN A 69 18.49 -14.29 4.77
C GLN A 69 18.88 -15.50 3.94
N LEU A 70 18.11 -15.85 2.90
CA LEU A 70 18.44 -16.97 2.02
C LEU A 70 19.78 -16.75 1.27
N GLU A 71 20.02 -15.53 0.78
CA GLU A 71 21.28 -15.13 0.15
C GLU A 71 22.47 -15.28 1.11
N LEU A 72 22.31 -14.83 2.34
CA LEU A 72 23.36 -14.83 3.36
C LEU A 72 23.59 -16.23 3.93
N PHE A 73 22.52 -17.02 4.08
CA PHE A 73 22.60 -18.39 4.59
C PHE A 73 23.38 -19.32 3.66
N ALA A 74 23.34 -19.09 2.35
CA ALA A 74 24.18 -19.81 1.40
C ALA A 74 25.68 -19.69 1.76
N ASN A 75 26.10 -18.54 2.31
CA ASN A 75 27.48 -18.27 2.70
C ASN A 75 27.82 -18.73 4.13
N ILE A 76 26.85 -18.67 5.07
CA ILE A 76 27.06 -18.94 6.51
C ILE A 76 26.75 -20.40 6.91
N SER A 77 26.14 -21.19 6.04
CA SER A 77 25.72 -22.60 6.28
C SER A 77 26.77 -23.56 6.88
N ARG A 78 28.06 -23.19 6.86
CA ARG A 78 29.16 -23.99 7.43
C ARG A 78 29.55 -23.60 8.86
N CYS A 79 28.92 -22.56 9.42
CA CYS A 79 29.28 -21.97 10.69
C CYS A 79 28.10 -22.10 11.67
N PRO A 80 27.94 -23.24 12.35
CA PRO A 80 26.85 -23.41 13.29
C PRO A 80 27.02 -22.43 14.47
N ILE A 81 26.00 -21.60 14.70
CA ILE A 81 25.96 -20.66 15.83
C ILE A 81 24.87 -21.11 16.79
N LEU A 82 25.26 -21.44 18.02
CA LEU A 82 24.38 -21.81 19.11
C LEU A 82 24.09 -20.61 19.99
N ALA A 83 22.83 -20.21 20.08
CA ALA A 83 22.40 -19.13 20.98
C ALA A 83 22.00 -19.66 22.36
N LEU A 84 22.47 -18.97 23.39
CA LEU A 84 22.12 -19.20 24.79
C LEU A 84 21.11 -18.12 25.22
N ALA A 85 19.83 -18.49 25.24
CA ALA A 85 18.74 -17.62 25.68
C ALA A 85 18.23 -18.06 27.07
N GLY A 86 17.49 -17.21 27.77
CA GLY A 86 16.97 -17.57 29.09
C GLY A 86 16.82 -16.39 30.05
N GLN A 87 16.22 -16.69 31.20
CA GLN A 87 15.86 -15.70 32.21
C GLN A 87 17.06 -15.13 32.96
N LEU A 88 16.83 -14.02 33.67
CA LEU A 88 17.81 -13.39 34.55
C LEU A 88 18.27 -14.40 35.61
N ASN A 89 19.60 -14.46 35.83
CA ASN A 89 20.21 -15.35 36.82
C ASN A 89 19.93 -16.85 36.64
N ALA A 90 19.49 -17.29 35.45
CA ALA A 90 19.34 -18.71 35.13
C ALA A 90 20.70 -19.43 34.95
N GLY A 91 21.80 -18.68 34.83
CA GLY A 91 23.16 -19.21 34.70
C GLY A 91 23.62 -19.40 33.26
N LYS A 92 23.13 -18.59 32.32
CA LYS A 92 23.58 -18.54 30.91
C LYS A 92 25.08 -18.31 30.80
N SER A 93 25.59 -17.25 31.43
CA SER A 93 27.01 -16.89 31.40
C SER A 93 27.90 -17.95 32.07
N SER A 94 27.37 -18.69 33.05
CA SER A 94 28.06 -19.83 33.65
C SER A 94 28.13 -21.04 32.70
N LEU A 95 27.07 -21.27 31.91
CA LEU A 95 27.07 -22.27 30.85
C LEU A 95 28.01 -21.85 29.72
N LEU A 96 27.98 -20.60 29.26
CA LEU A 96 28.91 -20.06 28.25
C LEU A 96 30.37 -20.26 28.67
N ALA A 97 30.72 -19.86 29.89
CA ALA A 97 32.08 -20.00 30.41
C ALA A 97 32.57 -21.45 30.47
N SER A 98 31.66 -22.44 30.53
CA SER A 98 32.03 -23.85 30.50
C SER A 98 32.66 -24.28 29.17
N TYR A 99 32.30 -23.59 28.08
CA TYR A 99 32.82 -23.81 26.72
C TYR A 99 34.11 -23.06 26.40
N LEU A 100 34.43 -22.01 27.15
CA LEU A 100 35.57 -21.15 26.88
C LEU A 100 36.86 -21.67 27.53
N SER A 101 37.99 -21.27 26.95
CA SER A 101 39.33 -21.50 27.52
C SER A 101 39.49 -20.78 28.87
N PRO A 102 40.37 -21.27 29.77
CA PRO A 102 40.67 -20.59 31.04
C PRO A 102 41.06 -19.12 30.88
N ALA A 103 41.70 -18.74 29.76
CA ALA A 103 42.11 -17.38 29.46
C ALA A 103 40.93 -16.42 29.22
N ASN A 104 39.86 -16.89 28.57
CA ASN A 104 38.71 -16.05 28.22
C ASN A 104 37.54 -16.13 29.20
N ARG A 105 37.48 -17.15 30.07
CA ARG A 105 36.46 -17.25 31.12
C ARG A 105 36.30 -16.00 31.99
N PRO A 106 37.36 -15.28 32.38
CA PRO A 106 37.22 -14.06 33.19
C PRO A 106 36.56 -12.90 32.44
N ARG A 107 36.58 -12.92 31.10
CA ARG A 107 35.95 -11.87 30.24
C ARG A 107 34.44 -12.00 30.17
N VAL A 108 33.89 -13.15 30.57
CA VAL A 108 32.44 -13.37 30.68
C VAL A 108 31.96 -12.86 32.03
N LEU A 109 30.90 -12.07 32.03
CA LEU A 109 30.30 -11.54 33.25
C LEU A 109 29.69 -12.68 34.11
N ARG A 110 30.30 -12.99 35.26
CA ARG A 110 29.85 -14.02 36.22
C ARG A 110 29.64 -13.37 37.59
N GLY A 111 28.41 -13.33 38.12
CA GLY A 111 28.12 -12.66 39.41
C GLY A 111 26.88 -13.18 40.14
N THR A 112 26.81 -12.93 41.46
CA THR A 112 25.69 -13.29 42.36
C THR A 112 24.79 -12.10 42.73
N SER A 113 25.16 -10.87 42.37
CA SER A 113 24.36 -9.66 42.64
C SER A 113 23.48 -9.30 41.45
N ASN A 114 22.31 -8.72 41.72
CA ASN A 114 21.32 -8.28 40.73
C ASN A 114 21.81 -7.12 39.81
N HIS A 115 23.06 -6.68 39.94
CA HIS A 115 23.68 -5.57 39.19
C HIS A 115 24.62 -6.03 38.06
N ALA A 116 24.70 -7.35 37.77
CA ALA A 116 25.65 -7.93 36.82
C ALA A 116 24.95 -8.83 35.77
N GLY A 117 24.04 -8.26 34.97
CA GLY A 117 23.35 -8.95 33.88
C GLY A 117 24.02 -8.70 32.52
N THR A 118 23.97 -9.67 31.61
CA THR A 118 24.39 -9.44 30.22
C THR A 118 23.37 -8.51 29.55
N HIS A 119 23.78 -7.30 29.17
CA HIS A 119 22.88 -6.30 28.56
C HIS A 119 23.01 -6.20 27.04
N ARG A 120 24.09 -6.75 26.47
CA ARG A 120 24.38 -6.75 25.03
C ARG A 120 24.58 -8.17 24.51
N PHE A 121 24.31 -8.37 23.22
CA PHE A 121 24.62 -9.65 22.56
C PHE A 121 26.12 -9.80 22.39
N VAL A 122 26.67 -10.99 22.68
CA VAL A 122 28.10 -11.28 22.48
C VAL A 122 28.27 -12.55 21.67
N LEU A 123 28.86 -12.42 20.49
CA LEU A 123 29.17 -13.54 19.61
C LEU A 123 30.63 -13.98 19.83
N TRP A 124 30.80 -15.19 20.36
CA TRP A 124 32.08 -15.87 20.52
C TRP A 124 32.33 -16.81 19.34
N LEU A 125 33.41 -16.59 18.62
CA LEU A 125 33.78 -17.36 17.43
C LEU A 125 34.94 -18.32 17.72
N PRO A 126 35.01 -19.46 17.03
CA PRO A 126 36.25 -20.22 16.84
C PRO A 126 37.35 -19.33 16.27
N LYS A 127 38.59 -19.52 16.72
CA LYS A 127 39.74 -18.76 16.21
C LYS A 127 39.95 -19.01 14.72
N ILE A 128 39.69 -20.22 14.23
CA ILE A 128 39.77 -20.54 12.80
C ILE A 128 38.83 -19.64 11.97
N TRP A 129 37.66 -19.28 12.50
CA TRP A 129 36.73 -18.37 11.80
C TRP A 129 37.13 -16.90 11.94
N TRP A 130 37.74 -16.55 13.09
CA TRP A 130 38.29 -15.22 13.32
C TRP A 130 39.47 -14.92 12.37
N ASP A 131 40.31 -15.91 12.11
CA ASP A 131 41.49 -15.81 11.26
C ASP A 131 41.15 -15.91 9.75
N ASP A 132 39.90 -16.19 9.37
CA ASP A 132 39.40 -16.13 7.99
C ASP A 132 38.74 -14.77 7.70
N PRO A 133 39.42 -13.84 6.98
CA PRO A 133 38.90 -12.49 6.77
C PRO A 133 37.62 -12.46 5.93
N ASN A 134 37.44 -13.40 5.01
CA ASN A 134 36.27 -13.43 4.14
C ASN A 134 35.04 -13.80 4.94
N LEU A 135 35.14 -14.86 5.74
CA LEU A 135 34.06 -15.32 6.60
C LEU A 135 33.73 -14.28 7.69
N LEU A 136 34.77 -13.72 8.34
CA LEU A 136 34.60 -12.72 9.38
C LEU A 136 33.88 -11.47 8.84
N ASN A 137 34.24 -10.99 7.65
CA ASN A 137 33.57 -9.86 7.01
C ASN A 137 32.09 -10.16 6.69
N VAL A 138 31.76 -11.37 6.25
CA VAL A 138 30.37 -11.79 6.02
C VAL A 138 29.57 -11.78 7.32
N LEU A 139 30.13 -12.32 8.41
CA LEU A 139 29.48 -12.33 9.74
C LEU A 139 29.30 -10.92 10.30
N ILE A 140 30.33 -10.07 10.19
CA ILE A 140 30.26 -8.65 10.61
C ILE A 140 29.20 -7.90 9.80
N GLY A 141 29.19 -8.06 8.48
CA GLY A 141 28.18 -7.44 7.61
C GLY A 141 26.76 -7.88 7.98
N PHE A 142 26.57 -9.18 8.24
CA PHE A 142 25.27 -9.72 8.65
C PHE A 142 24.81 -9.16 10.00
N MET A 143 25.69 -9.12 11.00
CA MET A 143 25.38 -8.50 12.29
C MET A 143 25.08 -7.01 12.12
N THR A 144 25.82 -6.30 11.27
CA THR A 144 25.56 -4.89 10.96
C THR A 144 24.16 -4.69 10.41
N ASN A 145 23.72 -5.52 9.47
CA ASN A 145 22.37 -5.44 8.90
C ASN A 145 21.28 -5.76 9.93
N LEU A 146 21.51 -6.74 10.82
CA LEU A 146 20.53 -7.12 11.84
C LEU A 146 20.37 -6.07 12.96
N PHE A 147 21.47 -5.44 13.35
CA PHE A 147 21.53 -4.52 14.49
C PHE A 147 21.53 -3.03 14.10
N GLY A 148 21.74 -2.71 12.82
CA GLY A 148 21.95 -1.35 12.33
C GLY A 148 23.35 -0.78 12.63
N HIS A 149 24.18 -1.52 13.35
CA HIS A 149 25.51 -1.10 13.79
C HIS A 149 26.51 -2.25 13.68
N ALA A 150 27.75 -1.92 13.28
CA ALA A 150 28.82 -2.90 13.22
C ALA A 150 29.19 -3.42 14.62
N PRO A 151 29.45 -4.73 14.77
CA PRO A 151 29.86 -5.30 16.05
C PRO A 151 31.18 -4.70 16.54
N GLN A 152 31.27 -4.47 17.85
CA GLN A 152 32.49 -4.03 18.51
C GLN A 152 33.28 -5.23 19.04
N ARG A 153 34.60 -5.17 18.95
CA ARG A 153 35.46 -6.21 19.54
C ARG A 153 35.41 -6.13 21.07
N LEU A 154 35.17 -7.27 21.71
CA LEU A 154 35.26 -7.40 23.16
C LEU A 154 36.72 -7.22 23.61
N ALA A 155 36.93 -6.43 24.66
CA ALA A 155 38.24 -6.21 25.24
C ALA A 155 38.86 -7.52 25.74
N ASP A 156 40.19 -7.62 25.64
CA ASP A 156 40.94 -8.77 26.14
C ASP A 156 41.17 -8.67 27.67
N ASP A 157 41.13 -7.45 28.23
CA ASP A 157 41.11 -7.21 29.67
C ASP A 157 39.72 -7.51 30.28
N PRO A 158 39.62 -8.39 31.30
CA PRO A 158 38.36 -8.75 31.94
C PRO A 158 37.55 -7.60 32.54
N GLN A 159 38.21 -6.56 33.09
CA GLN A 159 37.51 -5.43 33.69
C GLN A 159 36.85 -4.56 32.61
N LEU A 160 37.59 -4.25 31.54
CA LEU A 160 37.04 -3.55 30.36
C LEU A 160 35.97 -4.39 29.65
N ALA A 161 36.15 -5.71 29.54
CA ALA A 161 35.14 -6.59 28.98
C ALA A 161 33.83 -6.54 29.80
N ALA A 162 33.93 -6.64 31.13
CA ALA A 162 32.77 -6.53 32.02
C ALA A 162 32.07 -5.16 31.88
N ALA A 163 32.84 -4.07 31.73
CA ALA A 163 32.30 -2.74 31.45
C ALA A 163 31.57 -2.69 30.10
N GLN A 164 32.11 -3.30 29.04
CA GLN A 164 31.44 -3.38 27.74
C GLN A 164 30.15 -4.21 27.77
N TYR A 165 30.10 -5.27 28.59
CA TYR A 165 28.91 -6.11 28.81
C TYR A 165 27.76 -5.34 29.50
N ASN A 166 28.11 -4.40 30.40
CA ASN A 166 27.17 -3.67 31.26
C ASN A 166 26.87 -2.23 30.79
N ASP A 167 27.77 -1.66 30.01
CA ASP A 167 27.74 -0.32 29.39
C ASP A 167 27.14 0.79 30.30
N HIS A 168 27.77 1.03 31.45
CA HIS A 168 27.26 1.94 32.49
C HIS A 168 27.30 3.44 32.14
N ASP A 169 28.00 3.85 31.07
CA ASP A 169 28.37 5.26 30.83
C ASP A 169 27.96 5.83 29.47
N GLN A 170 27.20 5.10 28.63
CA GLN A 170 26.78 5.60 27.30
C GLN A 170 25.28 5.44 27.03
N ALA A 171 24.75 6.40 26.26
CA ALA A 171 23.34 6.57 25.93
C ALA A 171 22.69 5.27 25.42
N VAL A 172 21.37 5.12 25.62
CA VAL A 172 20.49 3.99 25.20
C VAL A 172 20.81 3.39 23.81
N ALA A 173 21.36 4.18 22.89
CA ALA A 173 21.85 3.74 21.58
C ALA A 173 22.94 2.64 21.62
N SER A 174 23.78 2.59 22.65
CA SER A 174 24.92 1.66 22.71
C SER A 174 24.54 0.22 23.10
N LEU A 175 23.38 0.03 23.76
CA LEU A 175 22.80 -1.28 24.07
C LEU A 175 22.43 -2.08 22.81
N HIS A 176 22.26 -1.41 21.67
CA HIS A 176 21.94 -2.03 20.39
C HIS A 176 23.16 -2.48 19.60
N VAL A 177 24.38 -2.12 20.03
CA VAL A 177 25.62 -2.51 19.34
C VAL A 177 26.08 -3.88 19.85
N PRO A 178 26.15 -4.93 19.02
CA PRO A 178 26.59 -6.25 19.47
C PRO A 178 28.11 -6.28 19.69
N LEU A 179 28.57 -7.26 20.48
CA LEU A 179 29.98 -7.52 20.75
C LEU A 179 30.44 -8.81 20.02
N ILE A 180 31.71 -8.86 19.65
CA ILE A 180 32.33 -10.02 19.01
C ILE A 180 33.68 -10.37 19.66
N ALA A 181 33.94 -11.65 19.86
CA ALA A 181 35.16 -12.18 20.47
C ALA A 181 35.53 -13.53 19.85
N TYR A 182 36.71 -14.06 20.15
CA TYR A 182 37.13 -15.40 19.73
C TYR A 182 37.72 -16.22 20.88
N ASP A 183 37.67 -17.54 20.73
CA ASP A 183 38.30 -18.49 21.65
C ASP A 183 38.76 -19.75 20.89
N GLU A 184 40.01 -20.18 21.14
CA GLU A 184 40.63 -21.35 20.49
C GLU A 184 39.93 -22.66 20.84
N ARG A 185 39.31 -22.76 22.01
CA ARG A 185 38.60 -23.97 22.44
C ARG A 185 37.38 -24.24 21.57
N LEU A 186 36.76 -23.19 21.04
CA LEU A 186 35.61 -23.30 20.14
C LEU A 186 35.99 -23.94 18.80
N ASP A 187 37.27 -23.94 18.42
CA ASP A 187 37.74 -24.66 17.22
C ASP A 187 37.51 -26.17 17.34
N SER A 188 37.80 -26.72 18.53
CA SER A 188 37.59 -28.15 18.80
C SER A 188 36.11 -28.56 18.77
N LEU A 189 35.23 -27.61 19.06
CA LEU A 189 33.77 -27.79 19.06
C LEU A 189 33.13 -27.41 17.72
N ARG A 190 33.88 -26.75 16.82
CA ARG A 190 33.45 -26.25 15.51
C ARG A 190 32.14 -25.43 15.59
N LEU A 191 31.99 -24.64 16.65
CA LEU A 191 30.72 -24.00 17.02
C LEU A 191 30.96 -22.56 17.48
N GLY A 192 30.19 -21.62 16.95
CA GLY A 192 30.08 -20.27 17.50
C GLY A 192 29.05 -20.23 18.63
N LEU A 193 29.30 -19.43 19.67
CA LEU A 193 28.39 -19.25 20.80
C LEU A 193 27.89 -17.82 20.85
N LEU A 194 26.58 -17.66 20.96
CA LEU A 194 25.94 -16.36 21.07
C LEU A 194 25.32 -16.21 22.46
N ASP A 195 25.88 -15.32 23.27
CA ASP A 195 25.32 -14.95 24.57
C ASP A 195 24.21 -13.92 24.37
N CYS A 196 22.96 -14.31 24.67
CA CYS A 196 21.83 -13.41 24.56
C CYS A 196 21.62 -12.63 25.86
N PRO A 197 21.28 -11.33 25.79
CA PRO A 197 21.00 -10.53 26.96
C PRO A 197 19.74 -11.03 27.69
N ASP A 198 19.62 -10.61 28.95
CA ASP A 198 18.46 -10.93 29.76
C ASP A 198 17.18 -10.26 29.22
N ILE A 199 16.20 -11.07 28.83
CA ILE A 199 14.96 -10.58 28.20
C ILE A 199 14.04 -9.89 29.22
N GLN A 200 14.20 -10.19 30.51
CA GLN A 200 13.33 -9.74 31.61
C GLN A 200 13.78 -8.46 32.35
N THR A 201 14.85 -7.75 31.96
CA THR A 201 15.34 -6.68 32.85
C THR A 201 14.44 -5.43 32.82
N GLY A 202 13.42 -5.41 33.67
CA GLY A 202 12.81 -4.20 34.23
C GLY A 202 13.70 -3.58 35.31
N PHE A 203 14.96 -3.27 34.99
CA PHE A 203 15.91 -2.66 35.92
C PHE A 203 16.35 -1.24 35.51
N VAL A 204 15.53 -0.55 34.73
CA VAL A 204 15.58 0.91 34.66
C VAL A 204 14.53 1.44 35.65
N SER A 205 14.77 1.24 36.96
CA SER A 205 14.03 1.96 38.01
C SER A 205 14.89 3.07 38.64
N ALA A 206 16.16 3.19 38.20
CA ALA A 206 17.10 4.21 38.67
C ALA A 206 17.64 5.13 37.56
N MET A 207 17.39 4.85 36.26
CA MET A 207 17.63 5.81 35.17
C MET A 207 16.33 6.30 34.49
N THR A 208 15.16 5.89 34.99
CA THR A 208 13.83 6.34 34.51
C THR A 208 13.61 7.84 34.69
N ASP A 209 14.45 8.52 35.46
CA ASP A 209 14.39 9.98 35.57
C ASP A 209 15.05 10.71 34.40
N SER A 210 15.68 10.00 33.44
CA SER A 210 16.45 10.65 32.36
C SER A 210 16.15 10.21 30.92
N SER A 211 15.55 9.02 30.67
CA SER A 211 15.37 8.51 29.29
C SER A 211 13.94 8.27 28.82
N GLY A 212 12.91 8.40 29.66
CA GLY A 212 11.50 8.43 29.24
C GLY A 212 10.88 7.18 28.59
N ILE A 213 11.62 6.08 28.39
CA ILE A 213 11.13 4.85 27.74
C ILE A 213 10.46 3.92 28.77
N ALA A 214 9.25 3.45 28.48
CA ALA A 214 8.52 2.56 29.37
C ALA A 214 9.17 1.16 29.45
N PRO A 215 9.18 0.48 30.62
CA PRO A 215 9.76 -0.86 30.80
C PRO A 215 9.24 -1.92 29.80
N ASP A 216 7.98 -1.82 29.41
CA ASP A 216 7.33 -2.72 28.45
C ASP A 216 7.85 -2.53 27.02
N GLU A 217 8.22 -1.31 26.65
CA GLU A 217 8.80 -1.01 25.32
C GLU A 217 10.21 -1.61 25.18
N LEU A 218 11.02 -1.55 26.25
CA LEU A 218 12.34 -2.16 26.28
C LEU A 218 12.27 -3.69 26.17
N ALA A 219 11.33 -4.32 26.88
CA ALA A 219 11.10 -5.76 26.80
C ALA A 219 10.69 -6.19 25.37
N ARG A 220 9.79 -5.44 24.73
CA ARG A 220 9.40 -5.66 23.32
C ARG A 220 10.59 -5.46 22.37
N ALA A 221 11.38 -4.41 22.55
CA ALA A 221 12.56 -4.15 21.73
C ALA A 221 13.56 -5.30 21.79
N ARG A 222 13.82 -5.86 22.99
CA ARG A 222 14.69 -7.02 23.16
C ARG A 222 14.11 -8.30 22.60
N GLN A 223 12.80 -8.50 22.69
CA GLN A 223 12.12 -9.62 22.05
C GLN A 223 12.22 -9.53 20.51
N GLN A 224 12.06 -8.34 19.95
CA GLN A 224 12.30 -8.08 18.53
C GLN A 224 13.77 -8.34 18.15
N GLN A 225 14.73 -7.93 18.98
CA GLN A 225 16.14 -8.25 18.75
C GLN A 225 16.42 -9.76 18.82
N LEU A 226 15.81 -10.50 19.76
CA LEU A 226 15.93 -11.97 19.80
C LEU A 226 15.35 -12.60 18.52
N SER A 227 14.20 -12.12 18.05
CA SER A 227 13.60 -12.56 16.78
C SER A 227 14.53 -12.30 15.59
N ARG A 228 15.17 -11.12 15.54
CA ARG A 228 16.16 -10.77 14.51
C ARG A 228 17.41 -11.65 14.60
N ILE A 229 17.93 -11.88 15.80
CA ILE A 229 19.21 -12.58 15.96
C ILE A 229 19.09 -14.06 15.65
N GLY A 230 17.95 -14.69 15.87
CA GLY A 230 17.84 -16.09 15.50
C GLY A 230 17.80 -16.38 14.02
N ARG A 231 17.81 -15.34 13.18
CA ARG A 231 18.16 -15.46 11.75
C ARG A 231 19.65 -15.83 11.55
N LEU A 232 20.51 -15.54 12.53
CA LEU A 232 21.92 -15.94 12.58
C LEU A 232 22.10 -17.36 13.15
N CYS A 233 21.23 -17.75 14.07
CA CYS A 233 21.44 -18.94 14.89
C CYS A 233 21.02 -20.22 14.17
N SER A 234 21.83 -21.26 14.32
CA SER A 234 21.52 -22.60 13.82
C SER A 234 20.82 -23.48 14.86
N ALA A 235 20.85 -23.05 16.12
CA ALA A 235 20.36 -23.81 17.26
C ALA A 235 20.14 -22.89 18.47
N PHE A 236 19.27 -23.31 19.39
CA PHE A 236 19.02 -22.59 20.65
C PHE A 236 19.07 -23.51 21.86
N VAL A 237 19.71 -23.01 22.92
CA VAL A 237 19.57 -23.55 24.27
C VAL A 237 18.90 -22.50 25.14
N VAL A 238 17.75 -22.85 25.70
CA VAL A 238 17.01 -22.01 26.63
C VAL A 238 17.34 -22.43 28.05
N VAL A 239 18.06 -21.59 28.78
CA VAL A 239 18.48 -21.83 30.17
C VAL A 239 17.43 -21.32 31.14
N SER A 240 16.98 -22.18 32.04
CA SER A 240 15.95 -21.87 33.05
C SER A 240 16.27 -22.51 34.40
N ARG A 241 15.50 -22.17 35.44
CA ARG A 241 15.52 -22.85 36.73
C ARG A 241 14.26 -23.69 36.88
N LEU A 242 14.32 -24.74 37.70
CA LEU A 242 13.18 -25.63 37.91
C LEU A 242 11.93 -24.88 38.42
N ASN A 243 12.10 -23.90 39.31
CA ASN A 243 10.99 -23.13 39.86
C ASN A 243 10.42 -22.05 38.92
N THR A 244 11.02 -21.86 37.73
CA THR A 244 10.57 -20.87 36.74
C THR A 244 10.10 -21.50 35.43
N LEU A 245 9.92 -22.83 35.39
CA LEU A 245 9.43 -23.53 34.20
C LEU A 245 8.02 -23.09 33.76
N HIS A 246 7.21 -22.59 34.68
CA HIS A 246 5.86 -22.09 34.39
C HIS A 246 5.77 -20.56 34.34
N ASP A 247 6.92 -19.88 34.39
CA ASP A 247 6.96 -18.42 34.38
C ASP A 247 6.60 -17.86 33.00
N THR A 248 5.83 -16.76 32.97
CA THR A 248 5.29 -16.17 31.74
C THR A 248 6.40 -15.73 30.79
N ALA A 249 7.51 -15.25 31.31
CA ALA A 249 8.64 -14.83 30.49
C ALA A 249 9.35 -16.00 29.81
N LEU A 250 9.53 -17.15 30.47
CA LEU A 250 10.07 -18.35 29.80
C LEU A 250 9.15 -18.76 28.65
N MET A 251 7.83 -18.72 28.88
CA MET A 251 6.82 -19.02 27.86
C MET A 251 6.89 -18.05 26.69
N GLN A 252 7.11 -16.75 26.94
CA GLN A 252 7.31 -15.74 25.90
C GLN A 252 8.57 -16.00 25.07
N ILE A 253 9.69 -16.37 25.70
CA ILE A 253 10.93 -16.73 24.99
C ILE A 253 10.67 -17.91 24.06
N LEU A 254 10.10 -18.99 24.59
CA LEU A 254 9.81 -20.21 23.82
C LEU A 254 8.81 -19.96 22.68
N THR A 255 7.80 -19.12 22.91
CA THR A 255 6.83 -18.70 21.89
C THR A 255 7.52 -17.91 20.79
N THR A 256 8.36 -16.92 21.14
CA THR A 256 9.10 -16.09 20.18
C THR A 256 10.00 -16.94 19.29
N LEU A 257 10.73 -17.89 19.88
CA LEU A 257 11.63 -18.78 19.13
C LEU A 257 10.84 -19.73 18.22
N ARG A 258 9.74 -20.31 18.69
CA ARG A 258 8.87 -21.19 17.89
C ARG A 258 8.27 -20.44 16.69
N ASP A 259 7.77 -19.23 16.92
CA ASP A 259 7.03 -18.47 15.91
C ASP A 259 7.97 -17.78 14.91
N SER A 260 9.14 -17.30 15.37
CA SER A 260 10.11 -16.61 14.51
C SER A 260 11.04 -17.57 13.76
N MET A 261 11.30 -18.76 14.29
CA MET A 261 12.30 -19.72 13.76
C MET A 261 11.76 -21.16 13.76
N PRO A 262 10.66 -21.45 13.05
CA PRO A 262 10.16 -22.81 12.94
C PRO A 262 11.23 -23.73 12.34
N GLY A 263 11.43 -24.91 12.91
CA GLY A 263 12.40 -25.90 12.40
C GLY A 263 13.86 -25.72 12.85
N VAL A 264 14.18 -24.68 13.62
CA VAL A 264 15.48 -24.58 14.31
C VAL A 264 15.44 -25.43 15.58
N PRO A 265 16.43 -26.33 15.80
CA PRO A 265 16.50 -27.16 17.00
C PRO A 265 16.63 -26.35 18.29
N ARG A 266 15.92 -26.79 19.31
CA ARG A 266 15.75 -26.09 20.59
C ARG A 266 15.84 -27.06 21.75
N TRP A 267 16.76 -26.79 22.67
CA TRP A 267 16.92 -27.55 23.91
C TRP A 267 16.59 -26.70 25.14
N LEU A 268 16.09 -27.36 26.18
CA LEU A 268 15.88 -26.74 27.49
C LEU A 268 16.99 -27.17 28.45
N ALA A 269 17.69 -26.22 29.06
CA ALA A 269 18.73 -26.45 30.05
C ALA A 269 18.26 -25.97 31.43
N ILE A 270 17.93 -26.90 32.33
CA ILE A 270 17.43 -26.62 33.68
C ILE A 270 18.60 -26.61 34.65
N ASN A 271 18.91 -25.44 35.21
CA ASN A 271 20.06 -25.21 36.06
C ASN A 271 19.68 -25.09 37.54
N ARG A 272 20.69 -25.27 38.42
CA ARG A 272 20.59 -25.12 39.89
C ARG A 272 19.50 -26.00 40.53
N ILE A 273 19.39 -27.24 40.06
CA ILE A 273 18.44 -28.20 40.63
C ILE A 273 18.91 -28.62 42.03
N LYS A 274 18.00 -28.58 43.00
CA LYS A 274 18.29 -29.02 44.38
C LYS A 274 18.35 -30.55 44.44
N ALA A 275 19.27 -31.08 45.26
CA ALA A 275 19.50 -32.53 45.42
C ALA A 275 18.26 -33.38 45.73
N ARG A 276 17.22 -32.76 46.33
CA ARG A 276 15.95 -33.42 46.67
C ARG A 276 15.11 -33.87 45.48
N TYR A 277 15.33 -33.30 44.29
CA TYR A 277 14.58 -33.65 43.09
C TYR A 277 15.30 -34.76 42.33
N ALA A 278 14.62 -35.86 42.02
CA ALA A 278 15.16 -36.90 41.16
C ALA A 278 15.10 -36.48 39.68
N PRO A 279 16.01 -36.97 38.81
CA PRO A 279 16.02 -36.60 37.39
C PRO A 279 14.68 -36.85 36.67
N GLY A 280 14.01 -37.97 36.97
CA GLY A 280 12.69 -38.26 36.42
C GLY A 280 11.61 -37.24 36.81
N THR A 281 11.63 -36.75 38.05
CA THR A 281 10.72 -35.69 38.50
C THR A 281 10.98 -34.39 37.74
N VAL A 282 12.24 -34.02 37.53
CA VAL A 282 12.61 -32.83 36.75
C VAL A 282 12.11 -32.95 35.30
N PHE A 283 12.19 -34.14 34.71
CA PHE A 283 11.72 -34.39 33.36
C PHE A 283 10.19 -34.27 33.24
N GLU A 284 9.43 -34.86 34.16
CA GLU A 284 7.96 -34.77 34.15
C GLU A 284 7.47 -33.32 34.25
N GLU A 285 8.12 -32.48 35.08
CA GLU A 285 7.82 -31.04 35.17
C GLU A 285 8.09 -30.30 33.85
N ALA A 286 9.13 -30.71 33.11
CA ALA A 286 9.49 -30.10 31.82
C ALA A 286 8.68 -30.66 30.63
N ARG A 287 8.05 -31.82 30.78
CA ARG A 287 7.39 -32.57 29.69
C ARG A 287 6.34 -31.76 28.94
N GLY A 288 5.55 -30.98 29.67
CA GLY A 288 4.55 -30.09 29.08
C GLY A 288 5.15 -29.06 28.13
N LEU A 289 6.36 -28.56 28.43
CA LEU A 289 7.08 -27.61 27.58
C LEU A 289 7.64 -28.29 26.33
N VAL A 290 8.19 -29.51 26.48
CA VAL A 290 8.74 -30.29 25.37
C VAL A 290 7.69 -30.51 24.28
N GLY A 291 6.49 -30.99 24.65
CA GLY A 291 5.41 -31.21 23.69
C GLY A 291 4.85 -29.93 23.11
N ARG A 292 4.60 -28.90 23.94
CA ARG A 292 3.97 -27.64 23.51
C ARG A 292 4.84 -26.82 22.56
N PHE A 293 6.15 -26.81 22.78
CA PHE A 293 7.08 -25.98 22.01
C PHE A 293 7.95 -26.78 21.04
N GLY A 294 7.87 -28.12 21.03
CA GLY A 294 8.67 -28.97 20.15
C GLY A 294 10.16 -28.86 20.46
N LEU A 295 10.53 -29.13 21.71
CA LEU A 295 11.93 -29.14 22.15
C LEU A 295 12.57 -30.48 21.83
N ASP A 296 13.81 -30.47 21.33
CA ASP A 296 14.56 -31.66 20.93
C ASP A 296 15.11 -32.45 22.13
N GLY A 297 15.17 -31.84 23.32
CA GLY A 297 15.61 -32.50 24.53
C GLY A 297 15.70 -31.58 25.76
N VAL A 298 15.87 -32.20 26.92
CA VAL A 298 15.99 -31.51 28.21
C VAL A 298 17.29 -31.92 28.89
N TYR A 299 18.08 -30.94 29.29
CA TYR A 299 19.32 -31.13 30.03
C TYR A 299 19.16 -30.57 31.45
N ALA A 300 19.71 -31.27 32.42
CA ALA A 300 19.66 -30.90 33.83
C ALA A 300 21.07 -30.67 34.38
N ALA A 301 21.22 -29.62 35.19
CA ALA A 301 22.40 -29.39 36.02
C ALA A 301 21.97 -29.17 37.48
N TYR A 302 22.49 -30.00 38.37
CA TYR A 302 22.29 -29.86 39.81
C TYR A 302 23.19 -28.75 40.38
N ASP A 303 22.77 -28.20 41.52
CA ASP A 303 23.57 -27.21 42.25
C ASP A 303 24.84 -27.84 42.83
N PHE A 304 25.94 -27.70 42.08
CA PHE A 304 27.26 -28.25 42.41
C PHE A 304 27.85 -27.71 43.72
N ARG A 305 27.29 -26.63 44.29
CA ARG A 305 27.71 -26.10 45.60
C ARG A 305 27.18 -26.94 46.77
N SER A 306 26.18 -27.78 46.52
CA SER A 306 25.60 -28.65 47.54
C SER A 306 26.34 -29.98 47.59
N ALA A 307 26.95 -30.31 48.73
CA ALA A 307 27.57 -31.63 48.95
C ALA A 307 26.59 -32.79 48.70
N LEU A 308 25.30 -32.59 49.01
CA LEU A 308 24.23 -33.58 48.77
C LEU A 308 23.91 -33.79 47.29
N ALA A 309 24.22 -32.81 46.43
CA ALA A 309 23.99 -32.89 45.00
C ALA A 309 25.11 -33.65 44.26
N SER A 310 26.29 -33.79 44.87
CA SER A 310 27.45 -34.46 44.27
C SER A 310 27.14 -35.89 43.80
N SER A 311 26.31 -36.62 44.55
CA SER A 311 25.86 -37.99 44.21
C SER A 311 24.88 -38.06 43.04
N ARG A 312 24.32 -36.93 42.60
CA ARG A 312 23.40 -36.81 41.46
C ARG A 312 24.06 -36.24 40.21
N ILE A 313 25.30 -35.75 40.33
CA ILE A 313 26.04 -35.13 39.23
C ILE A 313 26.92 -36.22 38.61
N PRO A 314 26.72 -36.58 37.33
CA PRO A 314 27.62 -37.50 36.64
C PRO A 314 29.03 -36.89 36.52
N PRO A 315 30.07 -37.72 36.34
CA PRO A 315 31.42 -37.21 36.11
C PRO A 315 31.43 -36.23 34.93
N PRO A 316 32.27 -35.18 34.95
CA PRO A 316 32.40 -34.25 33.83
C PRO A 316 32.91 -34.98 32.57
N PRO A 317 32.53 -34.51 31.36
CA PRO A 317 33.07 -35.09 30.13
C PRO A 317 34.58 -34.85 30.06
N ALA A 318 35.33 -35.81 29.48
CA ALA A 318 36.80 -35.80 29.50
C ALA A 318 37.45 -34.54 28.87
N ARG A 319 36.73 -33.88 27.95
CA ARG A 319 37.17 -32.65 27.28
C ARG A 319 36.81 -31.37 28.05
N MET A 320 36.14 -31.49 29.20
CA MET A 320 35.77 -30.37 30.05
C MET A 320 36.89 -30.06 31.04
N GLU A 321 37.68 -29.02 30.74
CA GLU A 321 38.72 -28.55 31.67
C GLU A 321 38.12 -27.84 32.90
N LEU A 322 38.16 -28.52 34.04
CA LEU A 322 37.82 -27.97 35.35
C LEU A 322 39.12 -27.52 36.04
N ALA A 323 39.68 -26.38 35.64
CA ALA A 323 40.91 -25.82 36.21
C ALA A 323 40.70 -25.30 37.65
N GLY A 324 40.24 -26.14 38.58
CA GLY A 324 39.89 -25.78 39.96
C GLY A 324 38.57 -25.01 40.12
N GLU A 325 37.97 -24.54 39.04
CA GLU A 325 36.64 -23.91 39.04
C GLU A 325 35.51 -24.95 38.96
N GLN A 326 34.46 -24.77 39.77
CA GLN A 326 33.25 -25.58 39.69
C GLN A 326 32.27 -24.98 38.66
N HIS A 327 31.88 -25.78 37.68
CA HIS A 327 30.95 -25.40 36.61
C HIS A 327 29.69 -26.28 36.65
N PRO A 328 28.54 -25.79 36.14
CA PRO A 328 27.36 -26.63 35.99
C PRO A 328 27.61 -27.72 34.94
N ILE A 329 27.39 -28.97 35.32
CA ILE A 329 27.47 -30.13 34.42
C ILE A 329 26.05 -30.45 33.96
N PHE A 330 25.75 -30.15 32.70
CA PHE A 330 24.45 -30.41 32.08
C PHE A 330 24.46 -31.77 31.38
N PHE A 331 23.56 -32.66 31.81
CA PHE A 331 23.37 -33.98 31.21
C PHE A 331 21.91 -34.18 30.80
N GLU A 332 21.70 -34.94 29.72
CA GLU A 332 20.37 -35.22 29.18
C GLU A 332 19.54 -36.03 30.20
N ILE A 333 18.31 -35.61 30.42
CA ILE A 333 17.33 -36.33 31.23
C ILE A 333 16.18 -36.81 30.33
N SER A 334 15.81 -38.08 30.48
CA SER A 334 14.73 -38.72 29.73
C SER A 334 13.80 -39.52 30.65
N SER A 335 12.59 -39.85 30.18
CA SER A 335 11.63 -40.69 30.90
C SER A 335 12.16 -42.10 31.22
N GLU A 336 13.18 -42.58 30.50
CA GLU A 336 13.74 -43.92 30.61
C GLU A 336 15.01 -43.99 31.49
N THR A 337 15.49 -42.85 31.99
CA THR A 337 16.73 -42.77 32.77
C THR A 337 16.57 -43.43 34.15
N ARG A 338 16.78 -44.74 34.23
CA ARG A 338 16.98 -45.46 35.50
C ARG A 338 18.36 -45.11 36.06
N ALA A 339 18.45 -45.04 37.38
CA ALA A 339 19.62 -44.55 38.13
C ALA A 339 20.93 -45.36 37.95
N ASP A 340 20.97 -46.36 37.08
CA ASP A 340 22.08 -47.33 36.96
C ASP A 340 22.62 -47.49 35.52
N ASP A 341 22.11 -46.75 34.53
CA ASP A 341 22.51 -46.92 33.13
C ASP A 341 23.74 -46.04 32.79
N SER A 342 24.89 -46.46 33.31
CA SER A 342 26.20 -45.79 33.17
C SER A 342 26.78 -45.79 31.74
N LYS A 343 26.06 -46.29 30.72
CA LYS A 343 26.69 -46.58 29.42
C LYS A 343 26.63 -45.52 28.34
N THR A 344 25.91 -44.41 28.49
CA THR A 344 26.18 -43.20 27.67
C THR A 344 25.43 -41.99 28.24
N THR A 345 25.98 -41.35 29.28
CA THR A 345 25.53 -40.02 29.69
C THR A 345 25.83 -39.03 28.55
N ARG A 346 24.79 -38.38 28.02
CA ARG A 346 24.96 -37.36 26.99
C ARG A 346 25.05 -36.00 27.64
N TYR A 347 26.11 -35.26 27.36
CA TYR A 347 26.33 -33.94 27.91
C TYR A 347 25.89 -32.85 26.93
N LEU A 348 25.38 -31.75 27.47
CA LEU A 348 25.11 -30.56 26.67
C LEU A 348 26.40 -29.99 26.08
N PHE A 349 27.53 -30.15 26.79
CA PHE A 349 28.85 -29.71 26.35
C PHE A 349 29.26 -30.30 24.99
N ASP A 350 28.85 -31.54 24.71
CA ASP A 350 29.17 -32.24 23.46
C ASP A 350 28.14 -31.94 22.34
N LEU A 351 27.23 -30.98 22.55
CA LEU A 351 26.17 -30.67 21.57
C LEU A 351 26.77 -30.26 20.21
N GLY A 352 27.90 -29.54 20.18
CA GLY A 352 28.56 -29.14 18.95
C GLY A 352 28.91 -30.30 18.01
N GLU A 353 29.27 -31.47 18.53
CA GLU A 353 29.56 -32.67 17.72
C GLU A 353 28.29 -33.33 17.16
N ARG A 354 27.16 -33.12 17.82
CA ARG A 354 25.85 -33.66 17.43
C ARG A 354 25.13 -32.75 16.44
N LEU A 355 25.52 -31.48 16.39
CA LEU A 355 25.04 -30.51 15.43
C LEU A 355 25.77 -30.75 14.11
N ASP A 356 25.20 -31.60 13.26
CA ASP A 356 25.62 -31.66 11.86
C ASP A 356 25.29 -30.32 11.20
N GLY A 357 26.31 -29.49 10.99
CA GLY A 357 26.19 -28.19 10.35
C GLY A 357 25.49 -28.28 8.98
N GLY A 358 25.67 -29.38 8.24
CA GLY A 358 24.97 -29.63 6.98
C GLY A 358 23.47 -29.87 7.18
N ALA A 359 23.10 -30.73 8.12
CA ALA A 359 21.69 -31.01 8.43
C ALA A 359 20.96 -29.79 9.02
N LEU A 360 21.62 -29.02 9.89
CA LEU A 360 21.08 -27.77 10.44
C LEU A 360 20.89 -26.72 9.35
N ALA A 361 21.88 -26.59 8.46
CA ALA A 361 21.78 -25.71 7.32
C ALA A 361 20.59 -26.05 6.44
N GLU A 362 20.40 -27.34 6.17
CA GLU A 362 19.31 -27.80 5.32
C GLU A 362 17.94 -27.67 6.00
N ALA A 363 17.84 -27.86 7.31
CA ALA A 363 16.60 -27.64 8.07
C ALA A 363 16.21 -26.16 8.10
N SER A 364 17.16 -25.26 8.40
CA SER A 364 16.95 -23.82 8.39
C SER A 364 16.57 -23.32 6.99
N ARG A 365 17.29 -23.75 5.95
CA ARG A 365 16.98 -23.43 4.56
C ARG A 365 15.56 -23.85 4.18
N ARG A 366 15.16 -25.09 4.51
CA ARG A 366 13.78 -25.56 4.26
C ARG A 366 12.74 -24.70 4.96
N SER A 367 13.01 -24.29 6.20
CA SER A 367 12.13 -23.38 6.95
C SER A 367 12.02 -22.00 6.29
N LEU A 368 13.15 -21.38 5.94
CA LEU A 368 13.17 -20.07 5.28
C LEU A 368 12.44 -20.11 3.93
N VAL A 369 12.62 -21.17 3.15
CA VAL A 369 11.88 -21.38 1.90
C VAL A 369 10.38 -21.55 2.18
N ALA A 370 9.99 -22.32 3.20
CA ALA A 370 8.58 -22.47 3.57
C ALA A 370 7.95 -21.14 4.02
N GLN A 371 8.67 -20.33 4.79
CA GLN A 371 8.22 -18.98 5.18
C GLN A 371 8.09 -18.07 3.97
N LEU A 372 9.07 -18.08 3.04
CA LEU A 372 9.00 -17.31 1.81
C LEU A 372 7.78 -17.72 0.97
N LYS A 373 7.48 -19.01 0.86
CA LYS A 373 6.26 -19.51 0.20
C LYS A 373 4.99 -18.99 0.87
N ALA A 374 4.92 -19.01 2.19
CA ALA A 374 3.77 -18.49 2.93
C ALA A 374 3.59 -16.98 2.69
N GLN A 375 4.66 -16.17 2.81
CA GLN A 375 4.59 -14.73 2.56
C GLN A 375 4.29 -14.40 1.09
N SER A 376 4.83 -15.18 0.14
CA SER A 376 4.51 -15.05 -1.29
C SER A 376 3.02 -15.30 -1.57
N SER A 377 2.42 -16.27 -0.87
CA SER A 377 0.97 -16.52 -0.96
C SER A 377 0.15 -15.34 -0.42
N SER A 378 0.58 -14.75 0.69
CA SER A 378 -0.03 -13.53 1.23
C SER A 378 0.10 -12.35 0.25
N ALA A 379 1.24 -12.21 -0.42
CA ALA A 379 1.44 -11.15 -1.41
C ALA A 379 0.55 -11.32 -2.64
N ARG A 380 0.35 -12.56 -3.09
CA ARG A 380 -0.63 -12.86 -4.16
C ARG A 380 -2.04 -12.43 -3.76
N GLN A 381 -2.46 -12.77 -2.53
CA GLN A 381 -3.77 -12.37 -2.02
C GLN A 381 -3.88 -10.85 -1.92
N TRP A 382 -2.81 -10.17 -1.49
CA TRP A 382 -2.74 -8.71 -1.45
C TRP A 382 -2.94 -8.13 -2.86
N PHE A 383 -2.18 -8.58 -3.86
CA PHE A 383 -2.31 -8.09 -5.24
C PHE A 383 -3.71 -8.32 -5.81
N ALA A 384 -4.29 -9.51 -5.60
CA ALA A 384 -5.64 -9.82 -6.08
C ALA A 384 -6.71 -8.93 -5.41
N THR A 385 -6.59 -8.69 -4.11
CA THR A 385 -7.51 -7.82 -3.36
C THR A 385 -7.35 -6.37 -3.79
N ASN A 386 -6.11 -5.89 -3.92
CA ASN A 386 -5.79 -4.54 -4.39
C ASN A 386 -6.31 -4.30 -5.80
N GLN A 387 -6.13 -5.26 -6.73
CA GLN A 387 -6.63 -5.16 -8.10
C GLN A 387 -8.17 -5.12 -8.13
N ARG A 388 -8.84 -5.95 -7.32
CA ARG A 388 -10.32 -5.93 -7.23
C ARG A 388 -10.83 -4.58 -6.73
N GLN A 389 -10.29 -4.09 -5.61
CA GLN A 389 -10.68 -2.80 -5.04
C GLN A 389 -10.36 -1.64 -5.99
N ARG A 390 -9.25 -1.72 -6.74
CA ARG A 390 -8.92 -0.72 -7.76
C ARG A 390 -9.93 -0.73 -8.91
N SER A 391 -10.35 -1.90 -9.38
CA SER A 391 -11.39 -2.00 -10.41
C SER A 391 -12.74 -1.46 -9.93
N GLU A 392 -13.11 -1.71 -8.68
CA GLU A 392 -14.29 -1.13 -8.02
C GLU A 392 -14.17 0.40 -7.96
N GLN A 393 -13.04 0.93 -7.48
CA GLN A 393 -12.74 2.37 -7.43
C GLN A 393 -12.85 3.04 -8.81
N VAL A 394 -12.36 2.39 -9.88
CA VAL A 394 -12.51 2.90 -11.25
C VAL A 394 -13.98 2.94 -11.67
N SER A 395 -14.74 1.89 -11.39
CA SER A 395 -16.17 1.84 -11.69
C SER A 395 -16.95 2.93 -10.94
N ASP A 396 -16.60 3.16 -9.67
CA ASP A 396 -17.18 4.23 -8.86
C ASP A 396 -16.82 5.61 -9.41
N ALA A 397 -15.56 5.83 -9.79
CA ALA A 397 -15.12 7.06 -10.45
C ALA A 397 -15.89 7.31 -11.76
N TRP A 398 -16.12 6.27 -12.57
CA TRP A 398 -16.95 6.38 -13.78
C TRP A 398 -18.37 6.81 -13.45
N GLN A 399 -19.01 6.19 -12.46
CA GLN A 399 -20.37 6.54 -12.07
C GLN A 399 -20.45 7.97 -11.52
N THR A 400 -19.50 8.38 -10.67
CA THR A 400 -19.42 9.74 -10.14
C THR A 400 -19.25 10.78 -11.24
N VAL A 401 -18.36 10.56 -12.21
CA VAL A 401 -18.17 11.48 -13.34
C VAL A 401 -19.43 11.53 -14.20
N ALA A 402 -20.06 10.39 -14.47
CA ALA A 402 -21.29 10.32 -15.26
C ALA A 402 -22.46 11.04 -14.59
N ASP A 403 -22.67 10.83 -13.29
CA ASP A 403 -23.74 11.48 -12.51
C ASP A 403 -23.51 12.98 -12.41
N ALA A 404 -22.26 13.42 -12.19
CA ALA A 404 -21.91 14.84 -12.19
C ALA A 404 -22.19 15.50 -13.56
N CYS A 405 -21.79 14.85 -14.66
CA CYS A 405 -22.08 15.35 -16.01
C CYS A 405 -23.59 15.37 -16.29
N TYR A 406 -24.31 14.34 -15.84
CA TYR A 406 -25.75 14.23 -16.00
C TYR A 406 -26.49 15.32 -15.21
N GLU A 407 -26.06 15.66 -13.99
CA GLU A 407 -26.68 16.73 -13.20
C GLU A 407 -26.67 18.09 -13.91
N PHE A 408 -25.66 18.35 -14.76
CA PHE A 408 -25.59 19.56 -15.57
C PHE A 408 -26.49 19.55 -16.80
N MET A 409 -26.77 18.37 -17.32
CA MET A 409 -27.56 18.19 -18.53
C MET A 409 -29.01 17.81 -18.21
N ALA A 410 -29.34 17.40 -16.98
CA ALA A 410 -30.69 16.97 -16.63
C ALA A 410 -31.69 18.14 -16.67
N GLN A 411 -32.76 17.97 -17.44
CA GLN A 411 -33.93 18.82 -17.37
C GLN A 411 -34.88 18.25 -16.32
N ARG A 412 -35.20 19.03 -15.28
CA ARG A 412 -36.07 18.60 -14.17
C ARG A 412 -37.43 19.32 -14.22
N ASN A 413 -38.49 18.63 -13.84
CA ASN A 413 -39.82 19.24 -13.62
C ASN A 413 -39.89 19.94 -12.25
N ALA A 414 -41.05 20.54 -11.93
CA ALA A 414 -41.27 21.21 -10.64
C ALA A 414 -41.13 20.25 -9.44
N ASP A 415 -41.38 18.96 -9.65
CA ASP A 415 -41.23 17.90 -8.65
C ASP A 415 -39.79 17.36 -8.55
N GLY A 416 -38.84 17.94 -9.28
CA GLY A 416 -37.42 17.55 -9.28
C GLY A 416 -37.09 16.29 -10.10
N GLN A 417 -38.07 15.67 -10.75
CA GLN A 417 -37.88 14.49 -11.60
C GLN A 417 -37.25 14.87 -12.95
N ALA A 418 -36.26 14.10 -13.38
CA ALA A 418 -35.59 14.33 -14.66
C ALA A 418 -36.49 13.86 -15.82
N ILE A 419 -36.95 14.82 -16.63
CA ILE A 419 -37.88 14.62 -17.76
C ILE A 419 -37.17 14.67 -19.12
N GLY A 420 -35.85 14.93 -19.15
CA GLY A 420 -35.08 15.00 -20.39
C GLY A 420 -33.66 15.50 -20.19
N LEU A 421 -32.96 15.74 -21.30
CA LEU A 421 -31.60 16.28 -21.33
C LEU A 421 -31.54 17.62 -22.08
N ARG A 422 -30.81 18.57 -21.51
CA ARG A 422 -30.38 19.84 -22.07
C ARG A 422 -29.20 19.62 -23.01
N LEU A 423 -29.11 20.47 -24.03
CA LEU A 423 -27.98 20.50 -24.96
C LEU A 423 -27.02 21.64 -24.57
N GLN A 424 -25.74 21.49 -24.86
CA GLN A 424 -24.83 22.62 -24.77
C GLN A 424 -25.28 23.70 -25.77
N ALA A 425 -25.58 24.91 -25.28
CA ALA A 425 -25.87 26.07 -26.09
C ALA A 425 -24.56 26.59 -26.72
N SER A 426 -24.26 26.14 -27.94
CA SER A 426 -23.09 26.60 -28.70
C SER A 426 -23.50 27.54 -29.83
N PRO A 427 -22.59 28.42 -30.31
CA PRO A 427 -22.86 29.25 -31.49
C PRO A 427 -23.24 28.44 -32.73
N ALA A 428 -22.69 27.23 -32.87
CA ALA A 428 -23.00 26.33 -33.97
C ALA A 428 -24.43 25.78 -33.90
N ILE A 429 -24.91 25.40 -32.71
CA ILE A 429 -26.28 24.91 -32.49
C ILE A 429 -27.29 26.04 -32.73
N ILE A 430 -27.02 27.24 -32.19
CA ILE A 430 -27.87 28.41 -32.40
C ILE A 430 -27.92 28.77 -33.90
N GLY A 431 -26.78 28.71 -34.59
CA GLY A 431 -26.70 28.91 -36.04
C GLY A 431 -27.55 27.91 -36.82
N GLN A 432 -27.43 26.62 -36.52
CA GLN A 432 -28.24 25.57 -37.17
C GLN A 432 -29.75 25.79 -36.97
N MET A 433 -30.18 26.15 -35.76
CA MET A 433 -31.59 26.48 -35.47
C MET A 433 -32.07 27.68 -36.28
N ALA A 434 -31.27 28.75 -36.34
CA ALA A 434 -31.58 29.94 -37.11
C ALA A 434 -31.67 29.64 -38.62
N ASP A 435 -30.71 28.90 -39.16
CA ASP A 435 -30.66 28.50 -40.56
C ASP A 435 -31.86 27.61 -40.94
N SER A 436 -32.28 26.71 -40.03
CA SER A 436 -33.46 25.88 -40.25
C SER A 436 -34.76 26.71 -40.27
N LEU A 437 -34.93 27.61 -39.30
CA LEU A 437 -36.09 28.51 -39.26
C LEU A 437 -36.18 29.41 -40.50
N GLN A 438 -35.04 29.90 -41.00
CA GLN A 438 -35.00 30.69 -42.22
C GLN A 438 -35.45 29.87 -43.44
N ARG A 439 -34.94 28.64 -43.60
CA ARG A 439 -35.27 27.76 -44.73
C ARG A 439 -36.74 27.38 -44.77
N THR A 440 -37.34 27.13 -43.60
CA THR A 440 -38.73 26.66 -43.49
C THR A 440 -39.76 27.78 -43.37
N ALA A 441 -39.33 29.04 -43.34
CA ALA A 441 -40.23 30.18 -43.27
C ALA A 441 -41.13 30.30 -44.53
N PRO A 442 -42.35 30.84 -44.39
CA PRO A 442 -43.21 31.19 -45.52
C PRO A 442 -42.50 32.09 -46.54
N TYR A 443 -42.77 31.89 -47.84
CA TYR A 443 -42.05 32.56 -48.93
C TYR A 443 -41.92 34.09 -48.75
N TRP A 444 -43.01 34.75 -48.33
CA TRP A 444 -43.05 36.20 -48.12
C TRP A 444 -42.19 36.70 -46.94
N MET A 445 -41.82 35.84 -45.99
CA MET A 445 -40.91 36.18 -44.87
C MET A 445 -39.46 35.87 -45.16
N ARG A 446 -39.16 35.02 -46.16
CA ARG A 446 -37.79 34.55 -46.39
C ARG A 446 -36.83 35.69 -46.70
N VAL A 447 -37.32 36.76 -47.33
CA VAL A 447 -36.52 37.93 -47.70
C VAL A 447 -36.11 38.73 -46.47
N SER A 448 -37.04 38.98 -45.53
CA SER A 448 -36.77 39.72 -44.29
C SER A 448 -36.00 38.90 -43.24
N LEU A 449 -36.17 37.58 -43.26
CA LEU A 449 -35.39 36.64 -42.45
C LEU A 449 -34.04 36.30 -43.07
N SER A 450 -33.80 36.68 -44.33
CA SER A 450 -32.50 36.47 -44.96
C SER A 450 -31.45 37.30 -44.25
N ILE A 451 -30.40 36.63 -43.79
CA ILE A 451 -29.31 37.21 -43.03
C ILE A 451 -28.57 38.23 -43.91
N ASP A 452 -28.93 39.50 -43.80
CA ASP A 452 -28.19 40.58 -44.44
C ASP A 452 -27.05 41.01 -43.52
N ARG A 453 -25.83 40.55 -43.85
CA ARG A 453 -24.48 40.95 -43.37
C ARG A 453 -24.17 40.92 -41.86
N THR A 454 -25.14 41.04 -40.96
CA THR A 454 -24.95 41.26 -39.52
C THR A 454 -24.67 39.99 -38.71
N ALA A 455 -25.27 38.84 -39.06
CA ALA A 455 -24.90 37.58 -38.39
C ALA A 455 -23.49 37.10 -38.82
N ARG A 456 -23.07 37.39 -40.07
CA ARG A 456 -21.69 37.17 -40.53
C ARG A 456 -20.71 38.13 -39.85
N GLN A 457 -21.09 39.39 -39.59
CA GLN A 457 -20.31 40.32 -38.77
C GLN A 457 -20.20 39.87 -37.31
N PHE A 458 -21.25 39.27 -36.74
CA PHE A 458 -21.19 38.67 -35.41
C PHE A 458 -20.28 37.43 -35.39
N GLN A 459 -20.35 36.54 -36.39
CA GLN A 459 -19.42 35.42 -36.57
C GLN A 459 -17.96 35.86 -36.80
N GLN A 460 -17.72 36.97 -37.52
CA GLN A 460 -16.38 37.55 -37.68
C GLN A 460 -15.91 38.25 -36.39
N ALA A 461 -16.80 38.91 -35.64
CA ALA A 461 -16.49 39.46 -34.32
C ALA A 461 -16.12 38.36 -33.31
N ILE A 462 -16.73 37.17 -33.41
CA ILE A 462 -16.47 35.98 -32.57
C ILE A 462 -15.01 35.50 -32.64
N THR A 463 -14.30 35.72 -33.76
CA THR A 463 -12.88 35.33 -33.91
C THR A 463 -11.87 36.31 -33.28
N ASN A 464 -12.28 37.56 -32.99
CA ASN A 464 -11.38 38.59 -32.46
C ASN A 464 -11.62 38.82 -30.96
N SER A 465 -10.65 38.45 -30.11
CA SER A 465 -10.70 38.60 -28.64
C SER A 465 -11.00 40.04 -28.16
N ALA A 466 -10.65 41.06 -28.97
CA ALA A 466 -10.90 42.48 -28.67
C ALA A 466 -12.39 42.90 -28.79
N SER A 467 -13.23 42.14 -29.49
CA SER A 467 -14.67 42.45 -29.66
C SER A 467 -15.51 42.01 -28.45
N ARG A 468 -15.06 40.96 -27.73
CA ARG A 468 -15.72 40.44 -26.51
C ARG A 468 -15.86 41.53 -25.44
N PHE A 469 -14.82 42.36 -25.30
CA PHE A 469 -14.80 43.51 -24.40
C PHE A 469 -15.71 44.66 -24.83
N LYS A 470 -15.88 44.90 -26.14
CA LYS A 470 -16.81 45.93 -26.65
C LYS A 470 -18.28 45.54 -26.44
N ILE A 471 -18.62 44.26 -26.59
CA ILE A 471 -19.97 43.74 -26.33
C ILE A 471 -20.34 43.87 -24.84
N LEU A 472 -19.37 43.72 -23.93
CA LEU A 472 -19.54 43.93 -22.49
C LEU A 472 -19.88 45.38 -22.13
N GLN A 473 -19.26 46.36 -22.79
CA GLN A 473 -19.55 47.79 -22.56
C GLN A 473 -20.88 48.25 -23.18
N SER A 474 -21.37 47.56 -24.21
CA SER A 474 -22.65 47.85 -24.87
C SER A 474 -23.75 46.84 -24.51
N ALA A 475 -23.59 46.05 -23.45
CA ALA A 475 -24.55 45.01 -23.07
C ALA A 475 -25.92 45.64 -22.81
N SER A 476 -26.89 45.40 -23.69
CA SER A 476 -28.24 45.93 -23.56
C SER A 476 -28.89 45.41 -22.27
N GLN A 477 -29.84 46.17 -21.70
CA GLN A 477 -30.58 45.78 -20.50
C GLN A 477 -31.20 44.37 -20.62
N THR A 478 -31.60 43.99 -21.84
CA THR A 478 -32.13 42.67 -22.15
C THR A 478 -31.08 41.56 -21.93
N VAL A 479 -29.84 41.75 -22.37
CA VAL A 479 -28.74 40.78 -22.18
C VAL A 479 -28.40 40.64 -20.69
N LEU A 480 -28.37 41.74 -19.94
CA LEU A 480 -28.14 41.71 -18.48
C LEU A 480 -29.26 40.98 -17.74
N GLN A 481 -30.52 41.24 -18.07
CA GLN A 481 -31.66 40.50 -17.51
C GLN A 481 -31.59 39.00 -17.83
N PHE A 482 -31.16 38.64 -19.04
CA PHE A 482 -30.94 37.23 -19.40
C PHE A 482 -29.81 36.61 -18.58
N THR A 483 -28.64 37.25 -18.50
CA THR A 483 -27.53 36.71 -17.68
C THR A 483 -27.93 36.49 -16.21
N GLN A 484 -28.76 37.36 -15.63
CA GLN A 484 -29.27 37.19 -14.27
C GLN A 484 -30.23 35.99 -14.15
N ARG A 485 -31.11 35.74 -15.12
CA ARG A 485 -31.99 34.55 -15.12
C ARG A 485 -31.20 33.25 -15.26
N PHE A 486 -30.22 33.22 -16.17
CA PHE A 486 -29.32 32.08 -16.32
C PHE A 486 -28.49 31.83 -15.05
N ARG A 487 -28.00 32.89 -14.39
CA ARG A 487 -27.32 32.79 -13.09
C ARG A 487 -28.22 32.25 -11.96
N ARG A 488 -29.52 32.55 -12.00
CA ARG A 488 -30.52 32.01 -11.06
C ARG A 488 -30.96 30.57 -11.39
N GLY A 489 -30.47 30.00 -12.49
CA GLY A 489 -30.90 28.68 -12.97
C GLY A 489 -32.32 28.67 -13.57
N GLU A 490 -32.91 29.85 -13.78
CA GLU A 490 -34.22 30.02 -14.39
C GLU A 490 -34.10 29.82 -15.91
N GLY A 491 -34.31 28.58 -16.35
CA GLY A 491 -34.37 28.21 -17.76
C GLY A 491 -33.02 27.89 -18.41
N ALA A 492 -31.93 27.73 -17.67
CA ALA A 492 -30.68 27.15 -18.20
C ALA A 492 -29.65 26.78 -17.11
N GLN A 493 -28.86 25.77 -17.45
CA GLN A 493 -27.66 25.24 -16.81
C GLN A 493 -26.36 26.03 -17.01
N VAL A 494 -25.97 26.98 -16.14
CA VAL A 494 -24.60 27.56 -16.21
C VAL A 494 -23.62 26.70 -15.40
N VAL A 495 -22.54 26.25 -16.05
CA VAL A 495 -21.50 25.38 -15.49
C VAL A 495 -20.16 26.10 -15.52
N THR A 496 -19.62 26.39 -14.33
CA THR A 496 -18.27 26.92 -14.12
C THR A 496 -17.32 25.79 -13.68
N PRO A 497 -16.00 25.95 -13.81
CA PRO A 497 -15.03 24.95 -13.34
C PRO A 497 -15.20 24.63 -11.86
N GLN A 498 -15.44 25.65 -11.03
CA GLN A 498 -15.70 25.49 -9.60
C GLN A 498 -16.95 24.64 -9.36
N ARG A 499 -18.05 24.94 -10.06
CA ARG A 499 -19.29 24.18 -9.92
C ARG A 499 -19.14 22.72 -10.36
N LEU A 500 -18.39 22.46 -11.43
CA LEU A 500 -18.06 21.10 -11.87
C LEU A 500 -17.25 20.36 -10.80
N ALA A 501 -16.21 20.97 -10.25
CA ALA A 501 -15.39 20.39 -9.18
C ALA A 501 -16.22 20.07 -7.93
N ASP A 502 -17.06 21.01 -7.48
CA ASP A 502 -17.92 20.82 -6.30
C ASP A 502 -18.99 19.74 -6.55
N THR A 503 -19.52 19.66 -7.77
CA THR A 503 -20.49 18.63 -8.14
C THR A 503 -19.83 17.25 -8.18
N LEU A 504 -18.63 17.13 -8.77
CA LEU A 504 -17.86 15.88 -8.75
C LEU A 504 -17.62 15.38 -7.32
N ARG A 505 -17.24 16.27 -6.38
CA ARG A 505 -17.11 15.89 -4.96
C ARG A 505 -18.44 15.45 -4.35
N SER A 506 -19.53 16.15 -4.64
CA SER A 506 -20.85 15.82 -4.07
C SER A 506 -21.40 14.45 -4.53
N PHE A 507 -21.02 14.02 -5.73
CA PHE A 507 -21.40 12.71 -6.29
C PHE A 507 -20.35 11.62 -6.02
N ASP A 508 -19.21 11.94 -5.39
CA ASP A 508 -18.20 10.96 -5.00
C ASP A 508 -18.60 10.24 -3.69
N ARG A 509 -19.62 9.39 -3.78
CA ARG A 509 -20.20 8.70 -2.60
C ARG A 509 -19.32 7.58 -2.05
N HIS A 510 -18.38 7.09 -2.84
CA HIS A 510 -17.52 5.95 -2.52
C HIS A 510 -16.05 6.36 -2.39
N ASP A 511 -15.78 7.67 -2.21
CA ASP A 511 -14.42 8.21 -2.03
C ASP A 511 -13.46 7.83 -3.18
N ALA A 512 -13.99 7.63 -4.39
CA ALA A 512 -13.22 7.22 -5.56
C ALA A 512 -12.20 8.28 -5.99
N LEU A 513 -12.49 9.57 -5.74
CA LEU A 513 -11.65 10.72 -6.07
C LEU A 513 -11.03 11.38 -4.81
N GLN A 514 -11.15 10.76 -3.62
CA GLN A 514 -10.72 11.35 -2.35
C GLN A 514 -9.21 11.70 -2.31
N GLY A 515 -8.37 10.98 -3.05
CA GLY A 515 -6.93 11.25 -3.16
C GLY A 515 -6.57 12.48 -4.01
N VAL A 516 -7.54 13.07 -4.73
CA VAL A 516 -7.31 14.22 -5.61
C VAL A 516 -7.42 15.51 -4.81
N MET A 517 -6.34 16.31 -4.82
CA MET A 517 -6.34 17.60 -4.13
C MET A 517 -7.39 18.56 -4.72
N PRO A 518 -8.03 19.42 -3.90
CA PRO A 518 -9.05 20.35 -4.35
C PRO A 518 -8.64 21.23 -5.54
N GLU A 519 -7.40 21.69 -5.54
CA GLU A 519 -6.80 22.51 -6.59
C GLU A 519 -6.62 21.74 -7.90
N THR A 520 -6.17 20.49 -7.82
CA THR A 520 -6.03 19.59 -8.96
C THR A 520 -7.38 19.29 -9.59
N LEU A 521 -8.43 19.07 -8.78
CA LEU A 521 -9.78 18.86 -9.27
C LEU A 521 -10.34 20.08 -10.01
N LEU A 522 -10.06 21.28 -9.50
CA LEU A 522 -10.46 22.54 -10.14
C LEU A 522 -9.74 22.73 -11.48
N ALA A 523 -8.43 22.51 -11.52
CA ALA A 523 -7.64 22.61 -12.75
C ALA A 523 -8.07 21.58 -13.81
N ALA A 524 -8.35 20.34 -13.39
CA ALA A 524 -8.90 19.30 -14.27
C ALA A 524 -10.29 19.69 -14.80
N SER A 525 -11.15 20.27 -13.95
CA SER A 525 -12.48 20.75 -14.34
C SER A 525 -12.41 21.90 -15.34
N GLU A 526 -11.48 22.83 -15.17
CA GLU A 526 -11.27 23.92 -16.13
C GLU A 526 -10.81 23.38 -17.49
N THR A 527 -9.84 22.46 -17.48
CA THR A 527 -9.33 21.81 -18.69
C THR A 527 -10.45 21.06 -19.42
N ALA A 528 -11.29 20.34 -18.67
CA ALA A 528 -12.42 19.60 -19.23
C ALA A 528 -13.43 20.52 -19.92
N LEU A 529 -13.83 21.63 -19.28
CA LEU A 529 -14.81 22.56 -19.85
C LEU A 529 -14.24 23.31 -21.07
N GLN A 530 -12.97 23.75 -21.01
CA GLN A 530 -12.28 24.36 -22.15
C GLN A 530 -12.24 23.42 -23.35
N ARG A 531 -11.86 22.17 -23.11
CA ARG A 531 -11.76 21.15 -24.14
C ARG A 531 -13.12 20.80 -24.74
N PHE A 532 -14.15 20.61 -23.91
CA PHE A 532 -15.50 20.34 -24.39
C PHE A 532 -16.04 21.48 -25.24
N ALA A 533 -15.80 22.75 -24.88
CA ALA A 533 -16.18 23.89 -25.69
C ALA A 533 -15.53 23.91 -27.09
N GLN A 534 -14.30 23.39 -27.22
CA GLN A 534 -13.53 23.39 -28.47
C GLN A 534 -13.81 22.14 -29.33
N GLU A 535 -13.97 20.98 -28.71
CA GLU A 535 -14.02 19.68 -29.39
C GLU A 535 -15.45 19.17 -29.65
N ASN A 536 -16.46 19.66 -28.91
CA ASN A 536 -17.84 19.26 -29.14
C ASN A 536 -18.36 19.80 -30.48
N LYS A 537 -18.36 18.93 -31.50
CA LYS A 537 -18.86 19.20 -32.85
C LYS A 537 -20.24 18.62 -33.11
N THR A 538 -20.99 18.26 -32.06
CA THR A 538 -22.27 17.59 -32.24
C THR A 538 -23.24 18.48 -33.04
N LEU A 539 -23.69 17.98 -34.19
CA LEU A 539 -24.67 18.64 -35.06
C LEU A 539 -26.06 18.12 -34.74
N LEU A 540 -27.07 18.98 -34.88
CA LEU A 540 -28.47 18.56 -34.83
C LEU A 540 -28.80 17.81 -36.12
N ASP A 541 -29.67 16.79 -36.04
CA ASP A 541 -30.15 16.10 -37.24
C ASP A 541 -30.88 17.12 -38.15
N PRO A 542 -30.41 17.35 -39.39
CA PRO A 542 -31.01 18.31 -40.31
C PRO A 542 -32.49 18.03 -40.58
N GLY A 543 -32.89 16.75 -40.69
CA GLY A 543 -34.26 16.36 -41.00
C GLY A 543 -35.21 16.57 -39.83
N GLU A 544 -34.76 16.29 -38.61
CA GLU A 544 -35.52 16.55 -37.39
C GLU A 544 -35.66 18.06 -37.12
N LEU A 545 -34.58 18.81 -37.34
CA LEU A 545 -34.56 20.25 -37.19
C LEU A 545 -35.49 20.95 -38.19
N GLU A 546 -35.54 20.45 -39.42
CA GLU A 546 -36.45 20.95 -40.44
C GLU A 546 -37.92 20.74 -40.03
N LYS A 547 -38.28 19.52 -39.62
CA LYS A 547 -39.63 19.19 -39.13
C LYS A 547 -40.04 20.09 -37.96
N TRP A 548 -39.14 20.26 -36.99
CA TRP A 548 -39.36 21.15 -35.85
C TRP A 548 -39.63 22.59 -36.31
N SER A 549 -38.78 23.14 -37.19
CA SER A 549 -38.92 24.53 -37.65
C SER A 549 -40.19 24.76 -38.47
N GLN A 550 -40.62 23.79 -39.31
CA GLN A 550 -41.92 23.82 -40.00
C GLN A 550 -43.09 23.83 -39.02
N GLN A 551 -43.00 23.04 -37.95
CA GLN A 551 -44.03 22.98 -36.92
C GLN A 551 -44.14 24.30 -36.15
N VAL A 552 -43.02 24.92 -35.78
CA VAL A 552 -42.99 26.25 -35.16
C VAL A 552 -43.72 27.27 -36.06
N TRP A 553 -43.44 27.29 -37.36
CA TRP A 553 -44.16 28.18 -38.29
C TRP A 553 -45.63 27.84 -38.44
N ARG A 554 -46.05 26.58 -38.33
CA ARG A 554 -47.48 26.22 -38.39
C ARG A 554 -48.25 26.73 -37.18
N GLU A 555 -47.69 26.54 -35.99
CA GLU A 555 -48.33 26.86 -34.71
C GLU A 555 -48.37 28.36 -34.40
N MET A 556 -47.49 29.17 -35.00
CA MET A 556 -47.52 30.62 -34.84
C MET A 556 -48.83 31.26 -35.35
N SER A 557 -49.39 32.17 -34.55
CA SER A 557 -50.53 32.99 -34.94
C SER A 557 -50.19 33.91 -36.12
N TRP A 558 -51.20 34.32 -36.89
CA TRP A 558 -51.01 35.27 -38.01
C TRP A 558 -50.39 36.61 -37.56
N ARG A 559 -50.74 37.10 -36.36
CA ARG A 559 -50.20 38.36 -35.81
C ARG A 559 -48.72 38.21 -35.46
N ASP A 560 -48.35 37.10 -34.83
CA ASP A 560 -46.95 36.83 -34.47
C ASP A 560 -46.10 36.58 -35.70
N LYS A 561 -46.65 35.87 -36.69
CA LYS A 561 -46.05 35.73 -38.02
C LYS A 561 -45.74 37.08 -38.63
N LEU A 562 -46.70 38.00 -38.67
CA LEU A 562 -46.48 39.32 -39.29
C LEU A 562 -45.43 40.14 -38.53
N TRP A 563 -45.51 40.19 -37.20
CA TRP A 563 -44.57 40.94 -36.38
C TRP A 563 -43.16 40.37 -36.47
N LYS A 564 -42.99 39.06 -36.30
CA LYS A 564 -41.68 38.38 -36.33
C LYS A 564 -41.11 38.26 -37.74
N GLY A 565 -41.96 38.17 -38.76
CA GLY A 565 -41.58 38.27 -40.16
C GLY A 565 -40.94 39.62 -40.52
N THR A 566 -41.04 40.65 -39.69
CA THR A 566 -40.33 41.93 -39.88
C THR A 566 -39.00 42.04 -39.12
N GLN A 567 -38.69 41.09 -38.24
CA GLN A 567 -37.47 41.12 -37.42
C GLN A 567 -36.36 40.25 -38.02
N PRO A 568 -35.13 40.77 -38.17
CA PRO A 568 -33.99 39.94 -38.56
C PRO A 568 -33.74 38.84 -37.52
N LEU A 569 -33.38 37.63 -37.97
CA LEU A 569 -33.03 36.51 -37.06
C LEU A 569 -31.89 36.88 -36.10
N ALA A 570 -30.97 37.76 -36.53
CA ALA A 570 -29.91 38.30 -35.69
C ALA A 570 -30.45 39.04 -34.45
N VAL A 571 -31.60 39.69 -34.54
CA VAL A 571 -32.25 40.36 -33.39
C VAL A 571 -32.88 39.34 -32.45
N MET A 572 -33.39 38.21 -32.99
CA MET A 572 -34.02 37.16 -32.18
C MET A 572 -33.00 36.29 -31.43
N PHE A 573 -31.91 35.91 -32.08
CA PHE A 573 -30.89 35.02 -31.49
C PHE A 573 -29.66 35.77 -30.95
N GLY A 574 -29.49 37.04 -31.29
CA GLY A 574 -28.37 37.88 -30.85
C GLY A 574 -28.19 37.94 -29.33
N PRO A 575 -29.25 38.15 -28.52
CA PRO A 575 -29.14 38.12 -27.06
C PRO A 575 -28.65 36.77 -26.53
N LEU A 576 -29.09 35.66 -27.13
CA LEU A 576 -28.73 34.31 -26.73
C LEU A 576 -27.26 34.01 -27.05
N LEU A 577 -26.82 34.38 -28.26
CA LEU A 577 -25.41 34.34 -28.66
C LEU A 577 -24.54 35.19 -27.73
N ALA A 578 -25.00 36.39 -27.36
CA ALA A 578 -24.27 37.25 -26.43
C ALA A 578 -24.14 36.61 -25.04
N VAL A 579 -25.19 35.99 -24.51
CA VAL A 579 -25.16 35.30 -23.20
C VAL A 579 -24.17 34.14 -23.17
N VAL A 580 -24.10 33.34 -24.24
CA VAL A 580 -23.12 32.25 -24.36
C VAL A 580 -21.67 32.77 -24.39
N LEU A 581 -21.47 34.03 -24.78
CA LEU A 581 -20.15 34.66 -24.92
C LEU A 581 -19.73 35.50 -23.69
N ILE A 582 -20.60 35.70 -22.70
CA ILE A 582 -20.29 36.51 -21.53
C ILE A 582 -19.46 35.69 -20.53
N PRO A 583 -18.31 36.21 -20.05
CA PRO A 583 -17.57 35.57 -18.97
C PRO A 583 -18.34 35.74 -17.66
N PHE A 584 -18.79 34.63 -17.04
CA PHE A 584 -19.61 34.70 -15.84
C PHE A 584 -18.81 35.00 -14.56
N ASP A 585 -17.48 34.87 -14.58
CA ASP A 585 -16.59 34.93 -13.38
C ASP A 585 -15.54 36.06 -13.41
N GLY A 586 -15.74 37.13 -14.18
CA GLY A 586 -14.90 38.33 -14.07
C GLY A 586 -13.49 38.24 -14.71
N GLY A 587 -13.11 37.11 -15.30
CA GLY A 587 -11.93 37.01 -16.17
C GLY A 587 -11.50 35.57 -16.46
N GLY A 588 -11.31 35.24 -17.74
CA GLY A 588 -10.51 34.10 -18.21
C GLY A 588 -11.12 32.68 -18.20
N THR A 589 -12.03 32.34 -17.30
CA THR A 589 -12.48 30.95 -17.09
C THR A 589 -13.51 30.46 -18.12
N ALA A 590 -13.40 29.20 -18.55
CA ALA A 590 -14.34 28.58 -19.48
C ALA A 590 -15.67 28.26 -18.79
N VAL A 591 -16.74 28.85 -19.32
CA VAL A 591 -18.11 28.65 -18.83
C VAL A 591 -18.93 27.96 -19.92
N LEU A 592 -19.66 26.92 -19.54
CA LEU A 592 -20.61 26.26 -20.43
C LEU A 592 -22.04 26.61 -20.03
N VAL A 593 -22.91 26.69 -21.03
CA VAL A 593 -24.34 26.89 -20.85
C VAL A 593 -25.06 25.69 -21.45
N PHE A 594 -25.85 24.98 -20.65
CA PHE A 594 -26.73 23.90 -21.09
C PHE A 594 -28.18 24.36 -21.05
N ALA A 595 -28.91 24.19 -22.15
CA ALA A 595 -30.31 24.56 -22.25
C ALA A 595 -31.06 23.59 -23.17
N SER A 596 -32.31 23.31 -22.84
CA SER A 596 -33.24 22.61 -23.75
C SER A 596 -33.68 23.54 -24.88
N THR A 597 -34.26 23.00 -25.96
CA THR A 597 -34.78 23.83 -27.05
C THR A 597 -35.90 24.76 -26.58
N LYS A 598 -36.75 24.31 -25.64
CA LYS A 598 -37.78 25.16 -25.00
C LYS A 598 -37.17 26.34 -24.27
N GLU A 599 -36.13 26.07 -23.50
CA GLU A 599 -35.37 27.05 -22.72
C GLU A 599 -34.64 28.07 -23.62
N LEU A 600 -34.01 27.59 -24.71
CA LEU A 600 -33.39 28.45 -25.71
C LEU A 600 -34.41 29.36 -26.41
N LEU A 601 -35.56 28.81 -26.81
CA LEU A 601 -36.63 29.59 -27.41
C LEU A 601 -37.23 30.59 -26.42
N ALA A 602 -37.43 30.19 -25.16
CA ALA A 602 -37.87 31.09 -24.10
C ALA A 602 -36.89 32.25 -23.92
N ALA A 603 -35.59 31.94 -23.92
CA ALA A 603 -34.52 32.93 -23.87
C ALA A 603 -34.49 33.83 -25.12
N ALA A 604 -34.92 33.37 -26.29
CA ALA A 604 -35.07 34.19 -27.50
C ALA A 604 -36.36 35.04 -27.51
N GLY A 605 -37.18 34.99 -26.46
CA GLY A 605 -38.51 35.64 -26.42
C GLY A 605 -39.53 34.96 -27.34
N LEU A 606 -39.29 33.69 -27.65
CA LEU A 606 -40.09 32.84 -28.52
C LEU A 606 -40.92 31.80 -27.73
N ALA A 607 -40.85 31.80 -26.39
CA ALA A 607 -41.63 30.88 -25.55
C ALA A 607 -43.15 30.97 -25.77
N ALA A 608 -43.67 32.18 -25.96
CA ALA A 608 -45.10 32.41 -26.20
C ALA A 608 -45.63 31.73 -27.48
N LEU A 609 -44.72 31.37 -28.39
CA LEU A 609 -45.05 30.74 -29.68
C LEU A 609 -45.34 29.24 -29.57
N LEU A 610 -45.01 28.63 -28.42
CA LEU A 610 -45.29 27.21 -28.17
C LEU A 610 -46.72 26.99 -27.67
N GLY A 611 -47.49 28.04 -27.34
CA GLY A 611 -48.90 27.93 -26.93
C GLY A 611 -49.17 27.12 -25.64
N PRO A 612 -50.37 27.24 -25.02
CA PRO A 612 -50.76 26.43 -23.86
C PRO A 612 -51.17 25.00 -24.24
N THR A 613 -51.59 24.80 -25.50
CA THR A 613 -52.08 23.51 -26.03
C THR A 613 -51.00 22.63 -26.61
N ALA A 614 -49.77 23.13 -26.80
CA ALA A 614 -48.63 22.25 -26.99
C ALA A 614 -48.21 21.72 -25.61
N THR A 615 -48.87 20.65 -25.18
CA THR A 615 -48.20 19.51 -24.57
C THR A 615 -47.21 18.91 -25.58
N GLY A 616 -46.28 19.75 -26.08
CA GLY A 616 -45.34 19.51 -27.16
C GLY A 616 -44.22 18.58 -26.71
N GLY A 617 -44.61 17.36 -26.36
CA GLY A 617 -43.72 16.22 -26.22
C GLY A 617 -43.21 15.81 -27.60
N GLU A 618 -44.08 15.61 -28.58
CA GLU A 618 -43.70 15.01 -29.86
C GLU A 618 -42.76 15.90 -30.70
N ALA A 619 -43.14 17.15 -30.97
CA ALA A 619 -42.37 18.10 -31.78
C ALA A 619 -40.92 18.34 -31.31
N LEU A 620 -40.76 18.41 -29.98
CA LEU A 620 -39.49 18.67 -29.33
C LEU A 620 -38.74 17.37 -29.04
N SER A 621 -39.44 16.26 -28.76
CA SER A 621 -38.82 14.94 -28.60
C SER A 621 -38.15 14.43 -29.88
N ILE A 622 -38.62 14.88 -31.06
CA ILE A 622 -38.06 14.50 -32.35
C ILE A 622 -36.59 14.91 -32.43
N VAL A 623 -36.22 16.17 -32.14
CA VAL A 623 -34.83 16.68 -32.21
C VAL A 623 -33.91 16.15 -31.08
N HIS A 624 -34.46 15.49 -30.06
CA HIS A 624 -33.82 15.32 -28.75
C HIS A 624 -33.35 13.90 -28.38
N ARG A 625 -33.54 12.87 -29.22
CA ARG A 625 -33.35 11.48 -28.74
C ARG A 625 -31.90 10.99 -28.66
N GLU A 626 -30.99 11.47 -29.53
CA GLU A 626 -29.59 11.00 -29.52
C GLU A 626 -28.53 12.09 -29.28
N THR A 627 -28.73 13.29 -29.82
CA THR A 627 -27.73 14.38 -29.74
C THR A 627 -27.32 14.72 -28.29
N PRO A 628 -28.24 14.92 -27.32
CA PRO A 628 -27.85 15.21 -25.95
C PRO A 628 -27.11 14.05 -25.28
N TRP A 629 -27.43 12.81 -25.66
CA TRP A 629 -26.77 11.62 -25.13
C TRP A 629 -25.34 11.47 -25.64
N ARG A 630 -25.08 11.83 -26.90
CA ARG A 630 -23.72 11.92 -27.46
C ARG A 630 -22.91 13.00 -26.74
N GLN A 631 -23.49 14.20 -26.56
CA GLN A 631 -22.85 15.28 -25.80
C GLN A 631 -22.53 14.89 -24.35
N LEU A 632 -23.45 14.17 -23.68
CA LEU A 632 -23.22 13.66 -22.33
C LEU A 632 -22.05 12.65 -22.29
N SER A 633 -21.99 11.75 -23.28
CA SER A 633 -20.91 10.76 -23.41
C SER A 633 -19.56 11.42 -23.71
N ASP A 634 -19.55 12.47 -24.53
CA ASP A 634 -18.34 13.25 -24.85
C ASP A 634 -17.85 14.06 -23.64
N LEU A 635 -18.77 14.68 -22.88
CA LEU A 635 -18.43 15.39 -21.65
C LEU A 635 -17.84 14.43 -20.62
N PHE A 636 -18.48 13.26 -20.43
CA PHE A 636 -17.97 12.20 -19.57
C PHE A 636 -16.54 11.77 -19.96
N ALA A 637 -16.29 11.53 -21.25
CA ALA A 637 -14.98 11.11 -21.73
C ALA A 637 -13.90 12.17 -21.52
N ILE A 638 -14.23 13.45 -21.76
CA ILE A 638 -13.31 14.57 -21.52
C ILE A 638 -13.03 14.76 -20.03
N CYS A 639 -14.03 14.61 -19.17
CA CYS A 639 -13.85 14.65 -17.72
C CYS A 639 -12.93 13.50 -17.25
N CYS A 640 -13.13 12.27 -17.74
CA CYS A 640 -12.25 11.14 -17.43
C CYS A 640 -10.80 11.44 -17.80
N ASP A 641 -10.56 11.91 -19.03
CA ASP A 641 -9.23 12.29 -19.50
C ASP A 641 -8.57 13.36 -18.63
N SER A 642 -9.33 14.41 -18.30
CA SER A 642 -8.80 15.56 -17.55
C SER A 642 -8.50 15.19 -16.10
N LEU A 643 -9.30 14.31 -15.49
CA LEU A 643 -9.07 13.79 -14.15
C LEU A 643 -8.00 12.70 -14.10
N GLY A 644 -7.58 12.16 -15.24
CA GLY A 644 -6.73 10.98 -15.28
C GLY A 644 -7.45 9.77 -14.68
N VAL A 645 -8.67 9.51 -15.15
CA VAL A 645 -9.43 8.29 -14.95
C VAL A 645 -9.45 7.53 -16.28
N PRO A 646 -9.10 6.24 -16.33
CA PRO A 646 -9.12 5.47 -17.57
C PRO A 646 -10.53 5.44 -18.16
N ARG A 647 -10.71 5.62 -19.47
CA ARG A 647 -12.06 5.49 -20.08
C ARG A 647 -12.52 4.03 -20.11
N PRO A 648 -13.83 3.73 -19.98
CA PRO A 648 -14.35 2.39 -20.21
C PRO A 648 -14.08 1.94 -21.65
N THR A 649 -13.60 0.71 -21.84
CA THR A 649 -13.35 0.12 -23.16
C THR A 649 -14.41 -0.93 -23.55
N ALA A 650 -14.97 -1.63 -22.56
CA ALA A 650 -16.01 -2.63 -22.76
C ALA A 650 -17.41 -1.99 -22.72
N ALA A 651 -18.32 -2.44 -23.59
CA ALA A 651 -19.66 -1.85 -23.72
C ALA A 651 -20.54 -2.00 -22.46
N ASP A 652 -20.28 -3.01 -21.64
CA ASP A 652 -20.94 -3.28 -20.37
C ASP A 652 -20.36 -2.49 -19.18
N ALA A 653 -19.14 -1.97 -19.33
CA ALA A 653 -18.46 -1.16 -18.31
C ALA A 653 -18.89 0.32 -18.30
N PHE A 654 -19.66 0.77 -19.29
CA PHE A 654 -20.14 2.16 -19.33
C PHE A 654 -21.16 2.43 -18.23
N PRO A 655 -21.02 3.56 -17.50
CA PRO A 655 -21.94 3.92 -16.42
C PRO A 655 -23.35 4.20 -16.96
N SER A 656 -24.33 4.06 -16.08
CA SER A 656 -25.74 4.23 -16.41
C SER A 656 -26.33 5.42 -15.68
N VAL A 657 -27.16 6.20 -16.35
CA VAL A 657 -27.88 7.33 -15.76
C VAL A 657 -29.39 7.14 -15.94
N ARG A 658 -30.17 7.62 -14.97
CA ARG A 658 -31.63 7.45 -14.95
C ARG A 658 -32.34 8.71 -15.45
N CYS A 659 -33.00 8.62 -16.61
CA CYS A 659 -33.75 9.70 -17.24
C CYS A 659 -35.19 9.27 -17.51
N ASP A 660 -36.17 10.06 -17.08
CA ASP A 660 -37.61 9.85 -17.34
C ASP A 660 -38.07 8.41 -17.09
N SER A 661 -37.71 7.87 -15.92
CA SER A 661 -37.89 6.47 -15.46
C SER A 661 -37.03 5.39 -16.11
N ALA A 662 -36.41 5.62 -17.27
CA ALA A 662 -35.55 4.65 -17.96
C ALA A 662 -34.08 4.76 -17.52
N LEU A 663 -33.43 3.59 -17.35
CA LEU A 663 -31.99 3.50 -17.16
C LEU A 663 -31.33 3.41 -18.55
N ARG A 664 -30.43 4.34 -18.86
CA ARG A 664 -29.68 4.33 -20.13
C ARG A 664 -28.18 4.38 -19.85
N ARG A 665 -27.43 3.48 -20.51
CA ARG A 665 -25.96 3.47 -20.50
C ARG A 665 -25.41 4.56 -21.41
N LEU A 666 -24.30 5.16 -20.97
CA LEU A 666 -23.51 6.04 -21.83
C LEU A 666 -22.88 5.25 -22.99
N LEU A 667 -22.49 5.97 -24.04
CA LEU A 667 -21.86 5.39 -25.22
C LEU A 667 -20.37 5.71 -25.23
N ALA A 668 -19.60 4.95 -26.01
CA ALA A 668 -18.21 5.29 -26.28
C ALA A 668 -18.14 6.61 -27.05
N SER A 669 -17.39 7.57 -26.52
CA SER A 669 -17.10 8.84 -27.21
C SER A 669 -16.17 8.59 -28.40
N GLN A 670 -16.38 9.34 -29.48
CA GLN A 670 -15.52 9.32 -30.67
C GLN A 670 -14.32 10.27 -30.54
N LEU A 671 -14.22 11.03 -29.44
CA LEU A 671 -13.12 11.96 -29.21
C LEU A 671 -11.82 11.21 -28.93
N GLU A 672 -10.71 11.70 -29.48
CA GLU A 672 -9.38 11.17 -29.18
C GLU A 672 -9.08 11.25 -27.67
N MET A 673 -8.38 10.26 -27.13
CA MET A 673 -7.94 10.28 -25.74
C MET A 673 -6.75 11.22 -25.60
N LYS A 674 -6.81 12.15 -24.64
CA LYS A 674 -5.67 13.02 -24.30
C LYS A 674 -5.25 12.75 -22.85
N PRO A 675 -3.94 12.59 -22.59
CA PRO A 675 -3.46 12.38 -21.24
C PRO A 675 -3.75 13.61 -20.38
N SER A 676 -4.09 13.38 -19.11
CA SER A 676 -4.19 14.46 -18.13
C SER A 676 -2.85 15.18 -17.99
N THR A 677 -2.90 16.50 -17.86
CA THR A 677 -1.75 17.31 -17.44
C THR A 677 -1.54 17.28 -15.93
N GLN A 678 -2.49 16.71 -15.19
CA GLN A 678 -2.45 16.54 -13.74
C GLN A 678 -2.04 15.11 -13.37
N PRO A 679 -1.60 14.86 -12.12
CA PRO A 679 -1.44 13.50 -11.61
C PRO A 679 -2.74 12.71 -11.79
N PRO A 680 -2.67 11.44 -12.22
CA PRO A 680 -3.86 10.65 -12.48
C PRO A 680 -4.62 10.39 -11.17
N ALA A 681 -5.93 10.64 -11.16
CA ALA A 681 -6.79 10.30 -10.03
C ALA A 681 -6.77 8.79 -9.74
N VAL A 682 -6.69 7.96 -10.79
CA VAL A 682 -6.60 6.52 -10.66
C VAL A 682 -5.52 5.97 -11.58
N SER A 683 -4.56 5.23 -11.02
CA SER A 683 -3.54 4.50 -11.78
C SER A 683 -3.87 3.01 -11.84
N LEU A 684 -3.73 2.42 -13.02
CA LEU A 684 -3.91 0.99 -13.22
C LEU A 684 -2.58 0.31 -13.43
N TRP A 685 -2.39 -0.77 -12.68
CA TRP A 685 -1.20 -1.60 -12.70
C TRP A 685 -1.60 -3.04 -12.93
N GLU A 686 -0.91 -3.70 -13.83
CA GLU A 686 -1.10 -5.11 -14.13
C GLU A 686 0.13 -5.91 -13.77
N LEU A 687 -0.12 -7.05 -13.15
CA LEU A 687 0.91 -8.01 -12.81
C LEU A 687 1.22 -8.85 -14.05
N ASN A 688 2.51 -9.10 -14.33
CA ASN A 688 2.89 -9.89 -15.50
C ASN A 688 2.34 -11.33 -15.37
N PRO A 689 1.44 -11.79 -16.27
CA PRO A 689 0.76 -13.07 -16.14
C PRO A 689 1.71 -14.28 -16.22
N THR A 690 2.84 -14.14 -16.91
CA THR A 690 3.89 -15.18 -16.95
C THR A 690 4.50 -15.37 -15.56
N GLN A 691 4.66 -14.27 -14.82
CA GLN A 691 5.32 -14.24 -13.53
C GLN A 691 4.38 -14.68 -12.41
N LEU A 692 3.08 -14.35 -12.52
CA LEU A 692 2.05 -14.93 -11.68
C LEU A 692 2.09 -16.47 -11.76
N LYS A 693 2.17 -17.03 -12.98
CA LYS A 693 2.29 -18.49 -13.19
C LYS A 693 3.60 -19.06 -12.66
N MET A 694 4.71 -18.33 -12.77
CA MET A 694 5.98 -18.77 -12.17
C MET A 694 5.91 -18.81 -10.64
N LEU A 695 5.33 -17.78 -10.01
CA LEU A 695 4.99 -17.77 -8.58
C LEU A 695 4.12 -18.97 -8.20
N GLU A 696 3.09 -19.27 -8.99
CA GLU A 696 2.19 -20.41 -8.77
C GLU A 696 2.88 -21.77 -8.93
N SER A 697 3.81 -21.91 -9.88
CA SER A 697 4.54 -23.16 -10.10
C SER A 697 5.62 -23.45 -9.05
N MET A 698 6.04 -22.42 -8.31
CA MET A 698 7.12 -22.50 -7.31
C MET A 698 6.60 -22.65 -5.88
N LEU A 699 5.34 -22.25 -5.62
CA LEU A 699 4.59 -22.55 -4.40
C LEU A 699 4.26 -24.03 -4.35
#